data_AF-A9FX62-F1
#
_entry.id   AF-A9FX62-F1
#
_cell.length_a   1.000
_cell.length_b   1.000
_cell.length_c   1.000
_cell.angle_alpha   90.00
_cell.angle_beta   90.00
_cell.angle_gamma   90.00
#
_symmetry.space_group_name_H-M   'P 1'
#
loop_
_entity.id
_entity.type
_entity.pdbx_description
1 polymer ?
#
loop_
_entity_poly.entity_id
_entity_poly.type
_entity_poly.pdbx_seq_one_letter_code
_entity_poly.pdbx_strand_id
1 'polypeptide(L)'
;MRNLSFGFTHTLSIKTSSAAILALLASGAACGSYDVDEGSLNDAELALEAAASGSSAVSGTVSGVGTGVGATGTGGFGSSSVATSGVGGGGTGGFGTSVVASSTGVGVGGSTSSSVTTSGVGGGDPATTGVGGGVGVGGGDPGDPPPVGPPAVGFWQLDDCNAATTALFDSSSNGNTATRSANVACAQGVSGLGVAFNKDNDKILVDDDASFTFGQHLAVAAWVKPTAVSGSTPRTIVQEKGGGETSFSLDIRNSQARFTVNLTSGRTVTSRAPIQAGVWTHVAGIYDGTFVRLFLNGEQVGQISAAGTLHDIDAPIRIGNNVQKERFTGLLDEVWLSASPTTAFEIAQLACLRRPTTAVVTPESSGLVAPNTPVAYQIAVTNNDVGACPGRDYFLDIFSPSGGINVSGDPSFFPGVLPGSTATFPVTVTGTEDADPGAHVIPFSVIDFSSPEFIVASGALDFELAEPTGCFVRTSREIFVKDLSVVEDPLRTTFNGPPSDPRTGAWTFARLMEDMAPTPADAPAMVEELFSTWLTDQVVNGFTVPARTAIQQVVLDEWPRSPDGSLDLQQAPLLLLGIVNRIDVRNLAEGHAGEGRFVFGVVSQGFPQQFTVILEYKLPASTEADVLDWANDWHALGSLPFPSEAYNAALQDITTRFAGRNAAPGKPNGSSLGQLRTNEIALAGPWELREFVLSPDTGFLRPETVKLTPDLGFDGSPTLADFVNQNEAAIIAEQHTVPDTFQGNPFLGGSSFNNLTAWTAPGILNNEARHKFSLNTCNGCHGAQETGTGFLHVNPRSLGNEASLSGFMTGITVGDPVSGEPRTLNDLRRRNQDLTALVCEPAPTFAALRAAPTGGAAAAAAASRSAFIRRGIGRVH
;
A
#
# COMPACT_ATOMS: atom_id res chain seq x y z
N MET A 1 50.76 -9.79 -21.81
CA MET A 1 51.13 -8.87 -22.92
C MET A 1 49.81 -8.39 -23.51
N ARG A 2 49.40 -7.12 -23.49
CA ARG A 2 50.10 -5.83 -23.42
C ARG A 2 49.34 -4.85 -22.51
N ASN A 3 50.11 -4.04 -21.78
CA ASN A 3 49.68 -2.80 -21.16
C ASN A 3 49.28 -1.78 -22.24
N LEU A 4 48.21 -1.02 -21.99
CA LEU A 4 48.10 0.38 -22.39
C LEU A 4 47.37 1.14 -21.28
N SER A 5 48.12 1.91 -20.51
CA SER A 5 47.60 3.01 -19.69
C SER A 5 47.54 4.27 -20.55
N PHE A 6 46.43 5.00 -20.46
CA PHE A 6 46.39 6.45 -20.63
C PHE A 6 45.57 7.02 -19.50
N GLY A 7 46.19 7.88 -18.70
CA GLY A 7 45.51 8.65 -17.66
C GLY A 7 45.00 9.97 -18.23
N PHE A 8 43.81 10.36 -17.78
CA PHE A 8 43.45 11.76 -17.63
C PHE A 8 42.74 11.92 -16.27
N THR A 9 43.36 12.74 -15.44
CA THR A 9 42.83 13.29 -14.20
C THR A 9 41.72 14.29 -14.50
N HIS A 10 40.50 14.04 -14.00
CA HIS A 10 39.60 15.10 -13.55
C HIS A 10 38.67 14.55 -12.46
N THR A 11 38.88 15.03 -11.24
CA THR A 11 37.98 14.83 -10.10
C THR A 11 36.80 15.79 -10.24
N LEU A 12 35.65 15.32 -10.71
CA LEU A 12 34.38 16.00 -10.49
C LEU A 12 33.82 15.55 -9.14
N SER A 13 33.89 16.44 -8.15
CA SER A 13 33.21 16.28 -6.88
C SER A 13 31.74 16.65 -7.08
N ILE A 14 30.88 15.66 -7.27
CA ILE A 14 29.43 15.84 -7.19
C ILE A 14 29.03 15.47 -5.77
N LYS A 15 28.72 16.48 -4.95
CA LYS A 15 27.96 16.29 -3.71
C LYS A 15 26.51 16.01 -4.10
N THR A 16 26.16 14.75 -4.26
CA THR A 16 24.78 14.29 -4.17
C THR A 16 24.70 13.28 -3.05
N SER A 17 23.94 13.63 -2.02
CA SER A 17 23.63 12.79 -0.87
C SER A 17 22.93 11.53 -1.36
N SER A 18 23.41 10.35 -0.94
CA SER A 18 22.87 9.03 -1.28
C SER A 18 21.39 8.81 -0.89
N ALA A 19 20.76 9.77 -0.19
CA ALA A 19 19.36 9.75 0.20
C ALA A 19 18.39 10.05 -0.97
N ALA A 20 18.80 10.81 -1.99
CA ALA A 20 17.89 11.20 -3.09
C ALA A 20 17.67 10.10 -4.14
N ILE A 21 18.63 9.16 -4.27
CA ILE A 21 18.58 8.09 -5.29
C ILE A 21 17.73 6.90 -4.81
N LEU A 22 17.55 6.73 -3.50
CA LEU A 22 16.73 5.64 -2.95
C LEU A 22 15.25 6.04 -2.77
N ALA A 23 14.95 7.33 -2.56
CA ALA A 23 13.57 7.82 -2.49
C ALA A 23 12.82 7.72 -3.85
N LEU A 24 13.54 7.81 -4.98
CA LEU A 24 12.94 7.62 -6.31
C LEU A 24 12.56 6.17 -6.63
N LEU A 25 13.08 5.20 -5.87
CA LEU A 25 12.77 3.77 -6.06
C LEU A 25 11.62 3.28 -5.16
N ALA A 26 11.19 4.08 -4.19
CA ALA A 26 10.12 3.73 -3.24
C ALA A 26 8.76 4.37 -3.57
N SER A 27 8.71 5.43 -4.40
CA SER A 27 7.47 5.98 -4.92
C SER A 27 7.17 5.39 -6.30
N GLY A 28 6.19 4.48 -6.39
CA GLY A 28 5.67 3.94 -7.64
C GLY A 28 4.97 5.01 -8.48
N ALA A 29 5.74 5.92 -9.09
CA ALA A 29 5.25 6.86 -10.07
C ALA A 29 5.24 6.21 -11.45
N ALA A 30 4.06 6.23 -12.07
CA ALA A 30 3.79 5.71 -13.40
C ALA A 30 4.79 6.24 -14.44
N CYS A 31 5.37 5.32 -15.20
CA CYS A 31 6.14 5.65 -16.40
C CYS A 31 5.15 6.09 -17.49
N GLY A 32 4.88 7.39 -17.57
CA GLY A 32 4.23 8.02 -18.71
C GLY A 32 5.26 8.16 -19.84
N SER A 33 4.97 7.57 -20.99
CA SER A 33 5.71 7.80 -22.23
C SER A 33 5.58 9.26 -22.64
N TYR A 34 6.67 10.02 -22.53
CA TYR A 34 6.83 11.30 -23.21
C TYR A 34 7.86 11.11 -24.32
N ASP A 35 7.41 11.25 -25.55
CA ASP A 35 8.27 11.48 -26.71
C ASP A 35 9.04 12.79 -26.49
N VAL A 36 10.37 12.70 -26.51
CA VAL A 36 11.25 13.88 -26.56
C VAL A 36 11.89 13.88 -27.95
N ASP A 37 11.41 14.80 -28.79
CA ASP A 37 12.05 15.18 -30.05
C ASP A 37 13.44 15.77 -29.76
N GLU A 38 14.49 15.18 -30.32
CA GLU A 38 15.83 15.75 -30.29
C GLU A 38 15.92 16.95 -31.23
N GLY A 39 16.02 18.16 -30.67
CA GLY A 39 16.27 19.36 -31.44
C GLY A 39 16.86 20.49 -30.61
N SER A 40 18.12 20.83 -30.92
CA SER A 40 18.77 22.13 -30.68
C SER A 40 19.15 22.50 -29.24
N LEU A 41 20.36 22.09 -28.84
CA LEU A 41 21.17 22.81 -27.86
C LEU A 41 21.78 24.06 -28.51
N ASN A 42 21.54 25.25 -27.96
CA ASN A 42 22.41 26.43 -28.08
C ASN A 42 22.17 27.38 -26.89
N ASP A 43 23.22 27.60 -26.11
CA ASP A 43 23.60 28.75 -25.27
C ASP A 43 22.52 29.70 -24.71
N ALA A 44 22.31 29.65 -23.38
CA ALA A 44 22.01 30.83 -22.58
C ALA A 44 22.36 30.62 -21.09
N GLU A 45 23.45 31.27 -20.70
CA GLU A 45 23.86 31.83 -19.40
C GLU A 45 22.87 31.74 -18.21
N LEU A 46 23.33 31.09 -17.13
CA LEU A 46 22.71 31.08 -15.80
C LEU A 46 23.02 32.39 -15.05
N ALA A 47 22.01 33.23 -14.86
CA ALA A 47 22.01 34.28 -13.84
C ALA A 47 21.02 33.88 -12.73
N LEU A 48 21.57 33.74 -11.52
CA LEU A 48 20.88 33.44 -10.28
C LEU A 48 20.49 34.77 -9.60
N GLU A 49 19.20 35.09 -9.49
CA GLU A 49 18.72 36.06 -8.50
C GLU A 49 17.53 35.50 -7.72
N ALA A 50 17.62 35.73 -6.41
CA ALA A 50 16.71 35.27 -5.38
C ALA A 50 15.44 36.12 -5.30
N ALA A 51 14.31 35.52 -4.95
CA ALA A 51 13.26 36.21 -4.22
C ALA A 51 12.44 35.21 -3.39
N ALA A 52 12.49 35.41 -2.08
CA ALA A 52 11.59 34.82 -1.11
C ALA A 52 10.30 35.66 -0.98
N SER A 53 9.24 34.98 -0.52
CA SER A 53 8.08 35.49 0.23
C SER A 53 7.00 36.32 -0.49
N GLY A 54 5.74 35.99 -0.19
CA GLY A 54 4.63 36.95 -0.32
C GLY A 54 3.27 36.37 -0.69
N SER A 55 2.54 35.87 0.31
CA SER A 55 1.09 35.65 0.26
C SER A 55 0.32 36.97 0.02
N SER A 56 -0.72 36.96 -0.82
CA SER A 56 -2.10 37.40 -0.50
C SER A 56 -2.95 37.67 -1.75
N ALA A 57 -4.22 37.28 -1.66
CA ALA A 57 -5.29 37.43 -2.65
C ALA A 57 -5.66 38.90 -2.97
N VAL A 58 -6.32 39.13 -4.12
CA VAL A 58 -7.69 39.71 -4.25
C VAL A 58 -8.02 40.11 -5.70
N SER A 59 -9.25 39.75 -6.09
CA SER A 59 -10.17 40.16 -7.18
C SER A 59 -9.77 41.15 -8.28
N GLY A 60 -10.29 40.88 -9.49
CA GLY A 60 -10.57 41.93 -10.49
C GLY A 60 -11.08 41.41 -11.84
N THR A 61 -12.39 41.19 -11.96
CA THR A 61 -13.11 41.15 -13.25
C THR A 61 -13.14 42.54 -13.90
N VAL A 62 -13.03 42.63 -15.23
CA VAL A 62 -13.94 43.35 -16.16
C VAL A 62 -13.52 43.14 -17.63
N SER A 63 -14.41 42.44 -18.35
CA SER A 63 -15.00 42.67 -19.67
C SER A 63 -14.45 43.72 -20.67
N GLY A 64 -14.53 43.35 -21.95
CA GLY A 64 -14.56 44.26 -23.13
C GLY A 64 -13.82 43.67 -24.34
N VAL A 65 -14.44 42.87 -25.21
CA VAL A 65 -15.15 43.27 -26.46
C VAL A 65 -14.26 44.13 -27.37
N GLY A 66 -14.00 43.82 -28.65
CA GLY A 66 -14.46 42.79 -29.57
C GLY A 66 -14.03 43.15 -31.00
N THR A 67 -14.36 42.25 -31.95
CA THR A 67 -14.44 42.45 -33.42
C THR A 67 -13.10 42.67 -34.17
N GLY A 68 -12.84 42.07 -35.33
CA GLY A 68 -13.63 41.17 -36.18
C GLY A 68 -12.95 40.96 -37.54
N VAL A 69 -13.29 39.82 -38.16
CA VAL A 69 -13.47 39.56 -39.61
C VAL A 69 -12.33 39.85 -40.60
N GLY A 70 -12.00 38.81 -41.40
CA GLY A 70 -11.41 38.99 -42.73
C GLY A 70 -10.86 37.71 -43.37
N ALA A 71 -11.69 37.07 -44.20
CA ALA A 71 -11.34 35.97 -45.10
C ALA A 71 -10.25 36.38 -46.14
N THR A 72 -9.48 35.51 -46.79
CA THR A 72 -9.84 34.59 -47.89
C THR A 72 -8.52 34.05 -48.49
N GLY A 73 -8.54 32.86 -49.12
CA GLY A 73 -7.85 32.67 -50.40
C GLY A 73 -6.70 31.65 -50.48
N THR A 74 -7.07 30.43 -50.87
CA THR A 74 -6.48 29.59 -51.94
C THR A 74 -5.02 29.76 -52.36
N GLY A 75 -4.29 28.63 -52.42
CA GLY A 75 -3.11 28.45 -53.26
C GLY A 75 -2.57 27.03 -53.21
N GLY A 76 -2.98 26.18 -54.15
CA GLY A 76 -2.34 24.90 -54.42
C GLY A 76 -1.32 25.04 -55.55
N PHE A 77 -0.20 24.30 -55.46
CA PHE A 77 0.63 23.92 -56.60
C PHE A 77 1.20 22.51 -56.36
N GLY A 78 0.93 21.61 -57.30
CA GLY A 78 1.48 20.26 -57.38
C GLY A 78 2.93 20.24 -57.86
N SER A 79 3.64 19.14 -57.62
CA SER A 79 4.03 18.12 -58.62
C SER A 79 5.52 17.82 -58.35
N SER A 80 6.16 16.67 -58.57
CA SER A 80 5.90 15.47 -59.35
C SER A 80 6.70 14.28 -58.78
N SER A 81 6.20 13.09 -59.11
CA SER A 81 6.77 11.75 -59.04
C SER A 81 8.21 11.55 -59.53
N VAL A 82 8.91 10.56 -58.96
CA VAL A 82 9.61 9.48 -59.72
C VAL A 82 9.53 8.17 -58.93
N ALA A 83 9.13 7.11 -59.65
CA ALA A 83 9.08 5.72 -59.21
C ALA A 83 10.35 4.97 -59.61
N THR A 84 10.71 3.91 -58.88
CA THR A 84 11.13 2.62 -59.47
C THR A 84 10.91 1.46 -58.49
N SER A 85 10.60 0.32 -59.11
CA SER A 85 10.18 -1.00 -58.64
C SER A 85 11.29 -1.87 -58.03
N GLY A 86 10.90 -2.90 -57.26
CA GLY A 86 11.60 -4.21 -57.35
C GLY A 86 11.57 -5.13 -56.11
N VAL A 87 10.60 -6.05 -56.08
CA VAL A 87 10.70 -7.50 -55.76
C VAL A 87 11.49 -7.97 -54.51
N GLY A 88 10.75 -8.46 -53.51
CA GLY A 88 10.76 -9.85 -53.03
C GLY A 88 11.99 -10.47 -52.34
N GLY A 89 11.78 -10.92 -51.09
CA GLY A 89 12.36 -12.18 -50.58
C GLY A 89 13.05 -12.16 -49.22
N GLY A 90 12.43 -12.83 -48.23
CA GLY A 90 13.12 -13.74 -47.31
C GLY A 90 13.79 -13.20 -46.03
N GLY A 91 13.14 -13.47 -44.88
CA GLY A 91 13.73 -14.29 -43.82
C GLY A 91 14.73 -13.69 -42.81
N THR A 92 14.39 -13.93 -41.54
CA THR A 92 15.24 -14.17 -40.36
C THR A 92 15.70 -12.99 -39.50
N GLY A 93 15.52 -13.14 -38.17
CA GLY A 93 16.38 -12.51 -37.16
C GLY A 93 15.69 -11.75 -36.04
N GLY A 94 14.85 -12.43 -35.24
CA GLY A 94 14.43 -11.90 -33.94
C GLY A 94 15.54 -12.07 -32.89
N PHE A 95 15.82 -11.00 -32.14
CA PHE A 95 16.52 -11.06 -30.86
C PHE A 95 15.78 -10.16 -29.86
N GLY A 96 14.83 -10.76 -29.14
CA GLY A 96 14.33 -10.24 -27.88
C GLY A 96 14.91 -11.12 -26.77
N THR A 97 15.77 -10.56 -25.93
CA THR A 97 16.22 -11.21 -24.69
C THR A 97 15.48 -10.56 -23.54
N SER A 98 14.58 -11.31 -22.91
CA SER A 98 14.06 -11.01 -21.59
C SER A 98 14.37 -12.24 -20.72
N VAL A 99 15.22 -12.04 -19.72
CA VAL A 99 15.57 -13.07 -18.75
C VAL A 99 14.57 -12.97 -17.61
N VAL A 100 13.63 -13.91 -17.58
CA VAL A 100 12.82 -14.24 -16.40
C VAL A 100 13.56 -15.37 -15.69
N ALA A 101 13.92 -15.16 -14.41
CA ALA A 101 14.33 -16.25 -13.55
C ALA A 101 13.14 -16.69 -12.69
N SER A 102 12.49 -17.77 -13.11
CA SER A 102 11.64 -18.60 -12.27
C SER A 102 12.47 -19.76 -11.69
N SER A 103 12.19 -20.18 -10.46
CA SER A 103 12.46 -21.56 -10.05
C SER A 103 11.48 -21.99 -8.95
N THR A 104 10.81 -23.11 -9.21
CA THR A 104 9.94 -23.86 -8.32
C THR A 104 10.70 -25.01 -7.64
N GLY A 105 10.40 -25.27 -6.36
CA GLY A 105 10.07 -26.61 -5.86
C GLY A 105 11.14 -27.69 -5.61
N VAL A 106 11.55 -27.78 -4.33
CA VAL A 106 11.73 -28.97 -3.45
C VAL A 106 12.73 -30.11 -3.79
N GLY A 107 13.68 -30.33 -2.88
CA GLY A 107 14.41 -31.59 -2.67
C GLY A 107 15.25 -31.57 -1.40
N VAL A 108 14.94 -32.45 -0.45
CA VAL A 108 15.48 -32.59 0.91
C VAL A 108 16.95 -33.00 0.96
N GLY A 109 17.75 -32.39 1.85
CA GLY A 109 19.02 -32.96 2.33
C GLY A 109 20.03 -31.96 2.90
N GLY A 110 20.27 -32.01 4.22
CA GLY A 110 21.51 -31.50 4.83
C GLY A 110 21.38 -30.26 5.71
N SER A 111 20.86 -30.43 6.93
CA SER A 111 21.01 -29.47 8.02
C SER A 111 22.48 -29.37 8.44
N THR A 112 23.06 -28.17 8.41
CA THR A 112 24.22 -27.81 9.24
C THR A 112 23.75 -26.92 10.37
N SER A 113 23.32 -27.57 11.45
CA SER A 113 23.11 -26.97 12.76
C SER A 113 24.45 -26.56 13.37
N SER A 114 24.67 -25.26 13.57
CA SER A 114 25.67 -24.78 14.54
C SER A 114 25.02 -24.77 15.92
N SER A 115 25.34 -25.79 16.70
CA SER A 115 24.91 -26.03 18.07
C SER A 115 25.49 -24.98 19.03
N VAL A 116 24.63 -24.26 19.74
CA VAL A 116 24.97 -23.69 21.06
C VAL A 116 24.79 -24.82 22.06
N THR A 117 25.87 -25.18 22.75
CA THR A 117 25.93 -26.24 23.74
C THR A 117 25.12 -25.88 24.98
N THR A 118 23.93 -26.46 25.10
CA THR A 118 23.25 -26.65 26.39
C THR A 118 23.79 -27.93 27.02
N SER A 119 24.50 -27.80 28.14
CA SER A 119 24.84 -28.95 28.98
C SER A 119 23.73 -29.15 30.00
N GLY A 120 22.98 -30.25 29.85
CA GLY A 120 22.09 -30.78 30.88
C GLY A 120 22.50 -32.20 31.25
N VAL A 121 22.77 -32.43 32.54
CA VAL A 121 22.67 -33.72 33.26
C VAL A 121 22.47 -33.31 34.73
N GLY A 122 21.53 -33.79 35.54
CA GLY A 122 20.46 -34.78 35.50
C GLY A 122 19.80 -34.76 36.90
N GLY A 123 18.53 -35.14 37.02
CA GLY A 123 17.74 -35.02 38.25
C GLY A 123 18.02 -36.05 39.35
N GLY A 124 17.56 -35.74 40.57
CA GLY A 124 17.46 -36.64 41.73
C GLY A 124 17.15 -35.91 43.06
N ASP A 125 15.93 -36.08 43.57
CA ASP A 125 15.32 -35.66 44.88
C ASP A 125 16.08 -36.09 46.18
N PRO A 126 15.62 -35.81 47.43
CA PRO A 126 15.01 -34.60 48.05
C PRO A 126 15.59 -34.27 49.47
N ALA A 127 15.08 -33.17 50.08
CA ALA A 127 15.05 -32.81 51.52
C ALA A 127 16.30 -32.17 52.21
N THR A 128 16.16 -30.94 52.72
CA THR A 128 15.96 -30.62 54.17
C THR A 128 16.15 -29.12 54.49
N THR A 129 15.15 -28.57 55.17
CA THR A 129 15.13 -27.48 56.17
C THR A 129 16.30 -26.49 56.30
N GLY A 130 16.00 -25.19 56.24
CA GLY A 130 16.84 -24.12 56.80
C GLY A 130 16.16 -22.75 56.79
N VAL A 131 15.71 -22.30 57.96
CA VAL A 131 15.03 -21.03 58.23
C VAL A 131 16.00 -19.85 58.34
N GLY A 132 15.54 -18.65 57.95
CA GLY A 132 16.08 -17.34 58.35
C GLY A 132 16.57 -16.53 57.15
N GLY A 133 16.22 -15.27 56.92
CA GLY A 133 15.46 -14.25 57.63
C GLY A 133 15.48 -13.02 56.70
N GLY A 134 14.52 -12.11 56.87
CA GLY A 134 14.17 -11.08 55.88
C GLY A 134 15.29 -10.13 55.46
N VAL A 135 15.14 -9.53 54.26
CA VAL A 135 14.95 -8.09 54.04
C VAL A 135 14.34 -7.93 52.64
N GLY A 136 13.21 -7.25 52.53
CA GLY A 136 12.64 -6.86 51.25
C GLY A 136 13.44 -5.73 50.63
N VAL A 137 13.79 -5.87 49.35
CA VAL A 137 14.30 -4.77 48.52
C VAL A 137 13.37 -4.70 47.31
N GLY A 138 12.68 -3.57 47.18
CA GLY A 138 11.83 -3.26 46.04
C GLY A 138 12.64 -3.22 44.74
N GLY A 139 11.99 -3.63 43.65
CA GLY A 139 12.56 -3.62 42.32
C GLY A 139 12.99 -2.22 41.87
N GLY A 140 14.23 -2.13 41.44
CA GLY A 140 14.72 -1.11 40.52
C GLY A 140 14.85 -1.73 39.13
N ASP A 141 14.42 -0.97 38.14
CA ASP A 141 14.52 -1.16 36.69
C ASP A 141 15.88 -1.72 36.22
N PRO A 142 15.98 -2.56 35.17
CA PRO A 142 17.27 -2.92 34.59
C PRO A 142 17.83 -1.71 33.84
N GLY A 143 18.96 -1.20 34.32
CA GLY A 143 19.58 0.04 33.84
C GLY A 143 19.85 0.09 32.34
N ASP A 144 19.68 1.29 31.79
CA ASP A 144 20.12 1.69 30.46
C ASP A 144 21.59 1.27 30.20
N PRO A 145 21.96 0.88 28.97
CA PRO A 145 23.37 0.73 28.61
C PRO A 145 24.09 2.08 28.77
N PRO A 146 25.33 2.12 29.29
CA PRO A 146 26.07 3.38 29.41
C PRO A 146 26.25 3.99 28.01
N PRO A 147 26.05 5.32 27.84
CA PRO A 147 26.28 5.95 26.56
C PRO A 147 27.76 5.82 26.18
N VAL A 148 28.01 5.24 25.00
CA VAL A 148 29.36 5.17 24.42
C VAL A 148 29.73 6.58 23.92
N GLY A 149 30.15 7.44 24.83
CA GLY A 149 30.71 8.75 24.51
C GLY A 149 32.11 8.63 23.86
N PRO A 150 32.61 9.71 23.23
CA PRO A 150 33.99 9.76 22.75
C PRO A 150 35.00 9.49 23.90
N PRO A 151 36.20 8.95 23.59
CA PRO A 151 37.19 8.60 24.61
C PRO A 151 37.50 9.76 25.57
N ALA A 152 37.23 9.53 26.86
CA ALA A 152 37.44 10.50 27.94
C ALA A 152 38.52 10.00 28.90
N VAL A 153 39.19 10.92 29.59
CA VAL A 153 39.93 10.63 30.84
C VAL A 153 39.04 10.82 32.06
N GLY A 154 37.92 11.52 31.92
CA GLY A 154 36.87 11.61 32.95
C GLY A 154 35.54 12.02 32.33
N PHE A 155 34.45 11.40 32.78
CA PHE A 155 33.09 11.79 32.39
C PHE A 155 32.16 11.69 33.59
N TRP A 156 31.73 12.84 34.11
CA TRP A 156 30.84 12.93 35.26
C TRP A 156 29.47 13.42 34.79
N GLN A 157 28.55 12.48 34.62
CA GLN A 157 27.16 12.75 34.25
C GLN A 157 26.38 13.39 35.40
N LEU A 158 26.86 13.27 36.64
CA LEU A 158 26.26 13.85 37.86
C LEU A 158 24.88 13.30 38.26
N ASP A 159 24.34 12.35 37.49
CA ASP A 159 23.08 11.65 37.74
C ASP A 159 23.04 10.92 39.09
N ASP A 160 24.20 10.56 39.63
CA ASP A 160 24.35 9.89 40.91
C ASP A 160 24.38 10.85 42.11
N CYS A 161 24.18 12.16 41.88
CA CYS A 161 24.09 13.16 42.94
C CYS A 161 22.91 12.84 43.89
N ASN A 162 23.23 12.51 45.14
CA ASN A 162 22.23 12.23 46.16
C ASN A 162 22.69 12.68 47.56
N ALA A 163 21.78 12.70 48.54
CA ALA A 163 22.07 13.18 49.89
C ALA A 163 22.94 12.23 50.75
N ALA A 164 23.12 10.96 50.34
CA ALA A 164 23.83 9.95 51.12
C ALA A 164 25.35 9.96 50.91
N THR A 165 25.82 10.48 49.77
CA THR A 165 27.26 10.52 49.44
C THR A 165 27.67 11.84 48.78
N THR A 166 28.93 12.19 48.97
CA THR A 166 29.61 13.29 48.27
C THR A 166 30.38 12.84 47.04
N ALA A 167 30.51 11.54 46.81
CA ALA A 167 31.12 10.99 45.61
C ALA A 167 30.20 11.16 44.40
N LEU A 168 30.81 11.42 43.24
CA LEU A 168 30.20 11.49 41.92
C LEU A 168 31.04 10.63 40.98
N PHE A 169 30.46 9.53 40.50
CA PHE A 169 31.17 8.50 39.76
C PHE A 169 31.61 8.97 38.37
N ASP A 170 32.72 8.41 37.93
CA ASP A 170 33.27 8.61 36.60
C ASP A 170 32.74 7.53 35.64
N SER A 171 31.85 7.93 34.73
CA SER A 171 31.24 7.09 33.70
C SER A 171 32.20 6.74 32.56
N SER A 172 33.41 7.34 32.51
CA SER A 172 34.43 6.99 31.51
C SER A 172 35.17 5.68 31.78
N SER A 173 34.90 5.04 32.93
CA SER A 173 35.55 3.83 33.43
C SER A 173 37.03 3.95 33.83
N ASN A 174 37.59 5.17 33.87
CA ASN A 174 38.97 5.40 34.29
C ASN A 174 39.14 5.53 35.82
N GLY A 175 38.03 5.59 36.57
CA GLY A 175 38.05 5.59 38.04
C GLY A 175 38.33 6.94 38.67
N ASN A 176 38.28 8.03 37.88
CA ASN A 176 38.52 9.39 38.34
C ASN A 176 37.30 9.97 39.08
N THR A 177 36.88 9.32 40.17
CA THR A 177 35.68 9.69 40.94
C THR A 177 35.82 11.11 41.49
N ALA A 178 34.83 11.97 41.22
CA ALA A 178 34.81 13.33 41.74
C ALA A 178 34.17 13.38 43.14
N THR A 179 34.54 14.39 43.92
CA THR A 179 33.97 14.66 45.25
C THR A 179 33.35 16.06 45.29
N ARG A 180 32.04 16.13 45.53
CA ARG A 180 31.31 17.39 45.74
C ARG A 180 31.35 17.83 47.20
N SER A 181 31.24 19.13 47.46
CA SER A 181 31.07 19.60 48.84
C SER A 181 29.73 19.15 49.43
N ALA A 182 29.70 18.75 50.71
CA ALA A 182 28.53 18.13 51.36
C ALA A 182 27.21 18.90 51.25
N ASN A 183 27.27 20.22 51.07
CA ASN A 183 26.10 21.11 51.04
C ASN A 183 25.67 21.56 49.64
N VAL A 184 26.36 21.08 48.61
CA VAL A 184 26.02 21.30 47.20
C VAL A 184 24.68 20.63 46.94
N ALA A 185 23.77 21.31 46.23
CA ALA A 185 22.44 20.76 45.97
C ALA A 185 22.41 19.99 44.64
N CYS A 186 21.76 18.83 44.64
CA CYS A 186 21.37 18.14 43.42
C CYS A 186 20.11 18.81 42.85
N ALA A 187 20.00 18.91 41.54
CA ALA A 187 18.88 19.53 40.85
C ALA A 187 18.60 18.80 39.53
N GLN A 188 17.47 19.05 38.88
CA GLN A 188 17.21 18.50 37.56
C GLN A 188 18.24 19.03 36.55
N GLY A 189 18.98 18.11 35.92
CA GLY A 189 19.97 18.40 34.88
C GLY A 189 19.35 18.68 33.51
N VAL A 190 20.19 18.78 32.49
CA VAL A 190 19.74 18.69 31.08
C VAL A 190 19.39 17.24 30.73
N SER A 191 20.13 16.29 31.32
CA SER A 191 19.76 14.88 31.46
C SER A 191 19.65 14.56 32.95
N GLY A 192 18.79 13.61 33.33
CA GLY A 192 18.59 13.18 34.73
C GLY A 192 18.83 14.25 35.82
N LEU A 193 19.81 14.04 36.69
CA LEU A 193 20.21 14.97 37.73
C LEU A 193 21.53 15.68 37.38
N GLY A 194 21.60 16.96 37.72
CA GLY A 194 22.83 17.73 37.72
C GLY A 194 23.09 18.38 39.08
N VAL A 195 24.03 19.32 39.10
CA VAL A 195 24.49 19.97 40.33
C VAL A 195 24.27 21.49 40.29
N ALA A 196 23.73 22.03 41.38
CA ALA A 196 23.48 23.44 41.56
C ALA A 196 24.54 24.13 42.46
N PHE A 197 25.13 25.21 41.96
CA PHE A 197 26.17 25.98 42.65
C PHE A 197 25.59 27.27 43.25
N ASN A 198 24.88 27.15 44.37
CA ASN A 198 24.08 28.22 44.96
C ASN A 198 24.76 28.88 46.18
N LYS A 199 25.71 28.22 46.84
CA LYS A 199 26.42 28.71 48.04
C LYS A 199 27.90 28.94 47.76
N ASP A 200 28.54 29.83 48.51
CA ASP A 200 29.89 30.33 48.24
C ASP A 200 31.01 29.28 48.21
N ASN A 201 30.82 28.15 48.91
CA ASN A 201 31.80 27.06 48.97
C ASN A 201 31.40 25.83 48.13
N ASP A 202 30.33 25.92 47.34
CA ASP A 202 29.92 24.85 46.44
C ASP A 202 31.04 24.62 45.41
N LYS A 203 31.57 23.40 45.36
CA LYS A 203 32.64 22.96 44.45
C LYS A 203 32.56 21.45 44.27
N ILE A 204 33.03 20.98 43.11
CA ILE A 204 33.36 19.58 42.86
C ILE A 204 34.87 19.52 42.61
N LEU A 205 35.53 18.53 43.20
CA LEU A 205 36.97 18.28 43.09
C LEU A 205 37.19 16.89 42.50
N VAL A 206 38.05 16.81 41.50
CA VAL A 206 38.64 15.54 41.05
C VAL A 206 40.09 15.59 41.48
N ASP A 207 40.52 14.61 42.27
CA ASP A 207 41.92 14.54 42.67
C ASP A 207 42.82 14.39 41.44
N ASP A 208 44.05 14.86 41.55
CA ASP A 208 45.03 14.76 40.47
C ASP A 208 45.32 13.30 40.11
N ASP A 209 45.53 13.02 38.83
CA ASP A 209 45.79 11.68 38.31
C ASP A 209 46.77 11.76 37.13
N ALA A 210 47.58 10.71 36.94
CA ALA A 210 48.58 10.68 35.87
C ALA A 210 47.96 10.75 34.44
N SER A 211 46.66 10.46 34.31
CA SER A 211 45.90 10.64 33.06
C SER A 211 45.60 12.10 32.72
N PHE A 212 45.83 13.05 33.64
CA PHE A 212 45.65 14.49 33.42
C PHE A 212 46.89 15.19 32.86
N THR A 213 47.80 14.43 32.25
CA THR A 213 48.89 14.99 31.44
C THR A 213 48.43 15.25 30.00
N PHE A 214 47.98 16.48 29.72
CA PHE A 214 47.33 16.82 28.45
C PHE A 214 48.29 17.07 27.27
N GLY A 215 49.54 17.50 27.52
CA GLY A 215 50.52 17.75 26.46
C GLY A 215 50.03 18.70 25.35
N GLN A 216 49.76 18.17 24.15
CA GLN A 216 49.21 18.94 23.01
C GLN A 216 47.72 18.69 22.78
N HIS A 217 47.06 17.83 23.56
CA HIS A 217 45.69 17.40 23.33
C HIS A 217 44.88 17.56 24.60
N LEU A 218 43.97 18.52 24.60
CA LEU A 218 43.01 18.73 25.66
C LEU A 218 41.65 18.99 25.03
N ALA A 219 40.62 18.31 25.52
CA ALA A 219 39.25 18.70 25.28
C ALA A 219 38.46 18.66 26.58
N VAL A 220 37.65 19.70 26.82
CA VAL A 220 36.80 19.81 28.02
C VAL A 220 35.42 20.28 27.60
N ALA A 221 34.38 19.66 28.14
CA ALA A 221 33.00 19.98 27.82
C ALA A 221 32.12 19.90 29.07
N ALA A 222 31.06 20.70 29.11
CA ALA A 222 30.01 20.60 30.12
C ALA A 222 28.72 21.24 29.60
N TRP A 223 27.58 20.71 30.04
CA TRP A 223 26.32 21.44 29.95
C TRP A 223 26.20 22.42 31.11
N VAL A 224 25.87 23.68 30.80
CA VAL A 224 25.77 24.75 31.80
C VAL A 224 24.46 25.52 31.66
N LYS A 225 23.83 25.88 32.78
CA LYS A 225 22.70 26.82 32.84
C LYS A 225 23.00 27.93 33.85
N PRO A 226 23.81 28.94 33.46
CA PRO A 226 24.24 30.00 34.38
C PRO A 226 23.07 30.91 34.74
N THR A 227 22.92 31.27 36.02
CA THR A 227 21.93 32.27 36.45
C THR A 227 22.44 33.70 36.26
N ALA A 228 23.76 33.88 36.15
CA ALA A 228 24.40 35.17 35.89
C ALA A 228 25.65 34.97 35.01
N VAL A 229 25.78 35.81 33.98
CA VAL A 229 26.92 35.79 33.03
C VAL A 229 27.68 37.11 32.98
N SER A 230 27.10 38.19 33.52
CA SER A 230 27.72 39.51 33.60
C SER A 230 28.69 39.63 34.78
N GLY A 231 29.62 40.58 34.69
CA GLY A 231 30.62 40.87 35.71
C GLY A 231 32.05 40.47 35.30
N SER A 232 33.01 41.14 35.93
CA SER A 232 34.44 41.01 35.63
C SER A 232 35.15 39.91 36.42
N THR A 233 34.50 39.29 37.40
CA THR A 233 35.01 38.11 38.10
C THR A 233 34.72 36.86 37.27
N PRO A 234 35.73 36.01 36.97
CA PRO A 234 35.51 34.71 36.33
C PRO A 234 34.56 33.82 37.13
N ARG A 235 33.84 32.96 36.42
CA ARG A 235 32.95 31.92 36.98
C ARG A 235 33.39 30.58 36.43
N THR A 236 34.09 29.79 37.24
CA THR A 236 34.73 28.53 36.82
C THR A 236 33.71 27.47 36.44
N ILE A 237 33.74 26.98 35.21
CA ILE A 237 33.01 25.77 34.80
C ILE A 237 33.88 24.54 35.12
N VAL A 238 35.06 24.45 34.50
CA VAL A 238 36.10 23.43 34.78
C VAL A 238 37.47 24.10 34.71
N GLN A 239 38.38 23.76 35.63
CA GLN A 239 39.74 24.31 35.64
C GLN A 239 40.72 23.37 36.32
N GLU A 240 41.93 23.30 35.79
CA GLU A 240 43.08 22.70 36.45
C GLU A 240 43.94 23.79 37.10
N LYS A 241 44.01 23.80 38.45
CA LYS A 241 44.66 24.90 39.22
C LYS A 241 45.14 24.48 40.60
N GLY A 242 46.43 24.69 40.84
CA GLY A 242 47.16 24.43 42.09
C GLY A 242 48.44 25.25 42.18
N GLY A 243 49.03 25.41 43.38
CA GLY A 243 50.34 26.07 43.55
C GLY A 243 50.45 27.54 43.14
N GLY A 244 49.35 28.20 42.76
CA GLY A 244 49.35 29.55 42.17
C GLY A 244 49.37 29.55 40.63
N GLU A 245 49.44 28.39 40.00
CA GLU A 245 49.52 28.19 38.55
C GLU A 245 48.18 27.66 38.00
N THR A 246 48.00 27.70 36.69
CA THR A 246 46.79 27.21 36.00
C THR A 246 47.21 26.64 34.67
N SER A 247 46.79 25.42 34.35
CA SER A 247 47.06 24.79 33.06
C SER A 247 46.02 25.25 32.04
N PHE A 248 44.74 24.98 32.31
CA PHE A 248 43.61 25.45 31.50
C PHE A 248 42.42 25.92 32.35
N SER A 249 41.52 26.69 31.75
CA SER A 249 40.20 26.99 32.32
C SER A 249 39.12 27.07 31.24
N LEU A 250 37.96 26.51 31.57
CA LEU A 250 36.68 26.83 30.95
C LEU A 250 35.88 27.67 31.95
N ASP A 251 35.59 28.93 31.61
CA ASP A 251 34.96 29.89 32.51
C ASP A 251 33.95 30.82 31.79
N ILE A 252 33.10 31.48 32.58
CA ILE A 252 32.26 32.58 32.12
C ILE A 252 32.74 33.89 32.72
N ARG A 253 32.92 34.91 31.88
CA ARG A 253 33.32 36.26 32.30
C ARG A 253 32.81 37.29 31.30
N ASN A 254 32.33 38.45 31.77
CA ASN A 254 31.90 39.55 30.91
C ASN A 254 30.89 39.12 29.82
N SER A 255 29.91 38.30 30.18
CA SER A 255 28.89 37.73 29.27
C SER A 255 29.46 36.82 28.16
N GLN A 256 30.67 36.28 28.36
CA GLN A 256 31.33 35.40 27.42
C GLN A 256 31.71 34.07 28.09
N ALA A 257 31.43 32.95 27.42
CA ALA A 257 32.11 31.69 27.66
C ALA A 257 33.54 31.80 27.13
N ARG A 258 34.50 31.23 27.86
CA ARG A 258 35.92 31.38 27.60
C ARG A 258 36.62 30.04 27.79
N PHE A 259 37.44 29.66 26.83
CA PHE A 259 38.37 28.55 26.97
C PHE A 259 39.80 29.11 26.91
N THR A 260 40.52 28.99 28.02
CA THR A 260 41.86 29.52 28.21
C THR A 260 42.85 28.39 28.43
N VAL A 261 44.00 28.46 27.77
CA VAL A 261 45.13 27.56 27.97
C VAL A 261 46.40 28.35 28.28
N ASN A 262 47.25 27.80 29.14
CA ASN A 262 48.59 28.31 29.40
C ASN A 262 49.62 27.34 28.82
N LEU A 263 50.55 27.88 28.05
CA LEU A 263 51.60 27.10 27.39
C LEU A 263 52.87 27.13 28.21
N THR A 264 53.72 26.11 28.06
CA THR A 264 55.09 26.05 28.63
C THR A 264 55.97 27.25 28.27
N SER A 265 55.63 27.95 27.17
CA SER A 265 56.25 29.22 26.77
C SER A 265 55.90 30.43 27.67
N GLY A 266 55.00 30.28 28.64
CA GLY A 266 54.46 31.36 29.47
C GLY A 266 53.33 32.16 28.82
N ARG A 267 52.89 31.78 27.61
CA ARG A 267 51.78 32.43 26.90
C ARG A 267 50.42 31.90 27.39
N THR A 268 49.52 32.82 27.74
CA THR A 268 48.09 32.53 27.97
C THR A 268 47.29 32.87 26.71
N VAL A 269 46.53 31.91 26.19
CA VAL A 269 45.67 32.10 25.02
C VAL A 269 44.22 31.80 25.38
N THR A 270 43.28 32.63 24.93
CA THR A 270 41.86 32.54 25.28
C THR A 270 40.97 32.68 24.05
N SER A 271 40.22 31.62 23.71
CA SER A 271 39.07 31.73 22.81
C SER A 271 37.82 32.11 23.61
N ARG A 272 36.91 32.90 23.01
CA ARG A 272 35.73 33.43 23.72
C ARG A 272 34.54 33.63 22.79
N ALA A 273 33.34 33.43 23.30
CA ALA A 273 32.08 33.66 22.59
C ALA A 273 30.98 34.11 23.57
N PRO A 274 29.96 34.89 23.12
CA PRO A 274 28.84 35.28 23.97
C PRO A 274 28.07 34.08 24.55
N ILE A 275 27.57 34.20 25.77
CA ILE A 275 26.71 33.19 26.42
C ILE A 275 25.55 33.88 27.18
N GLN A 276 24.39 33.23 27.23
CA GLN A 276 23.17 33.77 27.84
C GLN A 276 22.90 33.14 29.21
N ALA A 277 22.37 33.95 30.14
CA ALA A 277 21.88 33.44 31.42
C ALA A 277 20.51 32.74 31.28
N GLY A 278 20.28 31.69 32.07
CA GLY A 278 19.01 30.98 32.20
C GLY A 278 18.72 29.94 31.13
N VAL A 279 19.63 29.74 30.17
CA VAL A 279 19.48 28.79 29.05
C VAL A 279 20.55 27.68 29.20
N TRP A 280 20.17 26.42 29.00
CA TRP A 280 21.14 25.33 28.92
C TRP A 280 22.02 25.53 27.68
N THR A 281 23.33 25.45 27.83
CA THR A 281 24.29 25.56 26.72
C THR A 281 25.38 24.51 26.92
N HIS A 282 25.63 23.69 25.92
CA HIS A 282 26.81 22.83 25.91
C HIS A 282 28.02 23.71 25.59
N VAL A 283 28.97 23.82 26.52
CA VAL A 283 30.17 24.64 26.34
C VAL A 283 31.36 23.70 26.29
N ALA A 284 32.16 23.77 25.23
CA ALA A 284 33.34 22.92 25.09
C ALA A 284 34.55 23.67 24.53
N GLY A 285 35.74 23.23 24.91
CA GLY A 285 37.02 23.71 24.39
C GLY A 285 37.86 22.55 23.84
N ILE A 286 38.55 22.77 22.72
CA ILE A 286 39.57 21.85 22.18
C ILE A 286 40.89 22.60 22.02
N TYR A 287 41.97 22.01 22.51
CA TYR A 287 43.35 22.37 22.20
C TYR A 287 44.05 21.21 21.51
N ASP A 288 44.62 21.46 20.33
CA ASP A 288 45.28 20.44 19.49
C ASP A 288 46.80 20.68 19.32
N GLY A 289 47.39 21.51 20.17
CA GLY A 289 48.81 21.91 20.08
C GLY A 289 49.05 23.06 19.10
N THR A 290 48.05 23.44 18.30
CA THR A 290 48.14 24.52 17.31
C THR A 290 47.05 25.58 17.49
N PHE A 291 45.85 25.20 17.92
CA PHE A 291 44.69 26.07 18.03
C PHE A 291 43.90 25.82 19.32
N VAL A 292 43.42 26.91 19.91
CA VAL A 292 42.41 26.91 20.96
C VAL A 292 41.05 27.17 20.30
N ARG A 293 40.18 26.17 20.32
CA ARG A 293 38.82 26.25 19.76
C ARG A 293 37.79 26.24 20.87
N LEU A 294 36.74 27.03 20.71
CA LEU A 294 35.58 27.10 21.60
C LEU A 294 34.34 26.69 20.82
N PHE A 295 33.51 25.87 21.45
CA PHE A 295 32.27 25.35 20.90
C PHE A 295 31.10 25.69 21.85
N LEU A 296 29.97 26.07 21.26
CA LEU A 296 28.70 26.20 21.96
C LEU A 296 27.67 25.33 21.23
N ASN A 297 26.93 24.50 21.96
CA ASN A 297 25.91 23.59 21.40
C ASN A 297 26.44 22.72 20.25
N GLY A 298 27.70 22.27 20.36
CA GLY A 298 28.34 21.42 19.35
C GLY A 298 28.96 22.18 18.17
N GLU A 299 28.67 23.46 17.99
CA GLU A 299 29.18 24.29 16.90
C GLU A 299 30.44 25.07 17.30
N GLN A 300 31.44 25.13 16.43
CA GLN A 300 32.65 25.91 16.67
C GLN A 300 32.36 27.41 16.52
N VAL A 301 32.40 28.15 17.63
CA VAL A 301 32.10 29.59 17.67
C VAL A 301 33.33 30.49 17.77
N GLY A 302 34.52 29.92 18.00
CA GLY A 302 35.76 30.69 18.06
C GLY A 302 37.02 29.83 17.94
N GLN A 303 38.07 30.40 17.34
CA GLN A 303 39.37 29.75 17.16
C GLN A 303 40.52 30.77 17.22
N ILE A 304 41.61 30.45 17.94
CA ILE A 304 42.82 31.28 18.01
C ILE A 304 44.06 30.39 17.93
N SER A 305 45.10 30.84 17.22
CA SER A 305 46.37 30.11 17.10
C SER A 305 47.21 30.16 18.40
N ALA A 306 47.73 29.00 18.78
CA ALA A 306 48.47 28.77 20.02
C ALA A 306 49.40 27.55 19.86
N ALA A 307 50.46 27.68 19.07
CA ALA A 307 51.44 26.60 18.92
C ALA A 307 52.21 26.33 20.23
N GLY A 308 52.26 25.08 20.68
CA GLY A 308 53.06 24.65 21.83
C GLY A 308 52.48 23.45 22.59
N THR A 309 53.04 23.20 23.77
CA THR A 309 52.48 22.24 24.74
C THR A 309 51.84 23.00 25.90
N LEU A 310 50.78 22.43 26.47
CA LEU A 310 50.18 22.90 27.71
C LEU A 310 51.18 22.87 28.85
N HIS A 311 51.07 23.83 29.74
CA HIS A 311 51.81 23.89 30.99
C HIS A 311 51.21 22.88 31.96
N ASP A 312 51.88 21.74 32.11
CA ASP A 312 51.50 20.65 33.01
C ASP A 312 51.70 21.06 34.47
N ILE A 313 50.72 20.79 35.33
CA ILE A 313 50.78 21.10 36.76
C ILE A 313 50.21 19.96 37.59
N ASP A 314 50.87 19.62 38.69
CA ASP A 314 50.36 18.64 39.66
C ASP A 314 49.20 19.27 40.47
N ALA A 315 47.99 19.26 39.91
CA ALA A 315 46.84 19.93 40.51
C ALA A 315 45.50 19.25 40.22
N PRO A 316 44.57 19.25 41.17
CA PRO A 316 43.25 18.66 40.96
C PRO A 316 42.42 19.44 39.93
N ILE A 317 41.53 18.73 39.23
CA ILE A 317 40.48 19.35 38.42
C ILE A 317 39.40 19.91 39.34
N ARG A 318 39.04 21.17 39.11
CA ARG A 318 38.06 21.92 39.90
C ARG A 318 36.87 22.27 39.02
N ILE A 319 35.69 21.85 39.45
CA ILE A 319 34.45 22.05 38.71
C ILE A 319 33.54 22.98 39.54
N GLY A 320 33.02 24.01 38.87
CA GLY A 320 32.06 24.97 39.41
C GLY A 320 32.59 26.01 40.41
N ASN A 321 33.80 25.86 40.95
CA ASN A 321 34.44 26.85 41.84
C ASN A 321 35.93 26.55 42.02
N ASN A 322 36.73 27.56 42.38
CA ASN A 322 38.18 27.41 42.55
C ASN A 322 38.71 28.03 43.86
N VAL A 323 40.02 27.98 44.07
CA VAL A 323 40.66 28.47 45.30
C VAL A 323 40.56 29.99 45.48
N GLN A 324 40.24 30.75 44.42
CA GLN A 324 39.97 32.18 44.45
C GLN A 324 38.48 32.53 44.70
N LYS A 325 37.63 31.51 44.91
CA LYS A 325 36.17 31.67 45.06
C LYS A 325 35.49 32.24 43.81
N GLU A 326 36.04 31.94 42.62
CA GLU A 326 35.48 32.29 41.31
C GLU A 326 34.33 31.33 40.94
N ARG A 327 33.29 31.32 41.79
CA ARG A 327 32.18 30.37 41.74
C ARG A 327 31.30 30.55 40.50
N PHE A 328 30.99 29.45 39.83
CA PHE A 328 29.88 29.32 38.91
C PHE A 328 28.55 29.44 39.65
N THR A 329 27.61 30.19 39.09
CA THR A 329 26.27 30.35 39.66
C THR A 329 25.26 29.84 38.65
N GLY A 330 24.61 28.72 38.95
CA GLY A 330 23.71 28.03 38.03
C GLY A 330 23.74 26.51 38.21
N LEU A 331 23.30 25.81 37.17
CA LEU A 331 23.35 24.35 37.07
C LEU A 331 24.46 23.89 36.13
N LEU A 332 25.11 22.79 36.48
CA LEU A 332 26.12 22.08 35.69
C LEU A 332 25.71 20.61 35.57
N ASP A 333 26.00 20.04 34.42
CA ASP A 333 25.65 18.67 34.06
C ASP A 333 26.60 18.12 32.99
N GLU A 334 26.70 16.79 32.86
CA GLU A 334 27.44 16.10 31.77
C GLU A 334 28.87 16.65 31.55
N VAL A 335 29.69 16.65 32.60
CA VAL A 335 31.07 17.21 32.54
C VAL A 335 32.03 16.16 31.98
N TRP A 336 32.66 16.46 30.85
CA TRP A 336 33.53 15.55 30.11
C TRP A 336 34.93 16.15 29.89
N LEU A 337 35.96 15.33 30.00
CA LEU A 337 37.37 15.72 29.87
C LEU A 337 38.15 14.66 29.10
N SER A 338 39.00 15.07 28.16
CA SER A 338 39.87 14.19 27.38
C SER A 338 41.28 14.75 27.24
N ALA A 339 42.27 13.86 27.36
CA ALA A 339 43.68 14.11 27.06
C ALA A 339 44.12 13.54 25.69
N SER A 340 43.14 13.14 24.85
CA SER A 340 43.37 12.57 23.52
C SER A 340 42.94 13.54 22.41
N PRO A 341 43.46 13.38 21.17
CA PRO A 341 42.97 14.14 20.02
C PRO A 341 41.45 14.02 19.89
N THR A 342 40.75 15.16 19.95
CA THR A 342 39.30 15.25 19.88
C THR A 342 38.89 16.10 18.69
N THR A 343 37.85 15.69 17.99
CA THR A 343 37.32 16.32 16.78
C THR A 343 36.08 17.17 17.08
N ALA A 344 35.76 18.09 16.16
CA ALA A 344 34.50 18.85 16.24
C ALA A 344 33.25 17.94 16.19
N PHE A 345 33.33 16.81 15.47
CA PHE A 345 32.23 15.85 15.38
C PHE A 345 31.95 15.19 16.73
N GLU A 346 32.98 14.80 17.48
CA GLU A 346 32.83 14.23 18.83
C GLU A 346 32.22 15.24 19.81
N ILE A 347 32.60 16.52 19.73
CA ILE A 347 31.96 17.59 20.51
C ILE A 347 30.48 17.79 20.13
N ALA A 348 30.13 17.65 18.84
CA ALA A 348 28.74 17.71 18.41
C ALA A 348 27.92 16.51 18.92
N GLN A 349 28.50 15.32 19.03
CA GLN A 349 27.83 14.17 19.65
C GLN A 349 27.60 14.38 21.15
N LEU A 350 28.55 14.95 21.89
CA LEU A 350 28.37 15.30 23.31
C LEU A 350 27.27 16.35 23.52
N ALA A 351 27.06 17.23 22.54
CA ALA A 351 25.99 18.21 22.55
C ALA A 351 24.61 17.63 22.18
N CYS A 352 24.53 16.37 21.75
CA CYS A 352 23.28 15.71 21.38
C CYS A 352 22.97 14.54 22.32
N LEU A 353 22.04 14.77 23.26
CA LEU A 353 21.61 13.75 24.22
C LEU A 353 20.48 12.94 23.60
N ARG A 354 20.85 11.84 22.92
CA ARG A 354 19.87 10.97 22.26
C ARG A 354 18.99 10.26 23.28
N ARG A 355 17.70 10.14 22.97
CA ARG A 355 16.74 9.36 23.77
C ARG A 355 15.92 8.42 22.88
N PRO A 356 15.37 7.34 23.43
CA PRO A 356 14.47 6.47 22.69
C PRO A 356 13.29 7.27 22.13
N THR A 357 13.03 7.12 20.83
CA THR A 357 11.85 7.66 20.18
C THR A 357 10.60 6.99 20.76
N THR A 358 9.54 7.75 20.99
CA THR A 358 8.26 7.19 21.45
C THR A 358 7.21 7.30 20.36
N ALA A 359 6.37 6.28 20.21
CA ALA A 359 5.21 6.28 19.35
C ALA A 359 3.93 6.09 20.17
N VAL A 360 2.89 6.88 19.87
CA VAL A 360 1.57 6.80 20.50
C VAL A 360 0.51 6.66 19.42
N VAL A 361 -0.40 5.72 19.58
CA VAL A 361 -1.50 5.46 18.65
C VAL A 361 -2.79 6.10 19.15
N THR A 362 -3.57 6.73 18.27
CA THR A 362 -4.89 7.28 18.62
C THR A 362 -5.90 7.07 17.48
N PRO A 363 -7.06 6.43 17.74
CA PRO A 363 -7.41 5.73 18.98
C PRO A 363 -6.54 4.47 19.17
N GLU A 364 -6.37 4.00 20.41
CA GLU A 364 -5.60 2.76 20.68
C GLU A 364 -6.27 1.52 20.07
N SER A 365 -7.61 1.53 19.97
CA SER A 365 -8.40 0.52 19.29
C SER A 365 -9.55 1.15 18.52
N SER A 366 -9.98 0.52 17.43
CA SER A 366 -11.22 0.90 16.74
C SER A 366 -12.49 0.63 17.57
N GLY A 367 -12.43 -0.29 18.53
CA GLY A 367 -13.60 -1.00 19.02
C GLY A 367 -14.27 -1.83 17.91
N LEU A 368 -15.44 -2.40 18.19
CA LEU A 368 -16.21 -3.19 17.22
C LEU A 368 -16.66 -2.35 16.02
N VAL A 369 -16.24 -2.74 14.82
CA VAL A 369 -16.50 -2.05 13.56
C VAL A 369 -17.19 -2.98 12.58
N ALA A 370 -18.28 -2.53 11.94
CA ALA A 370 -18.94 -3.32 10.91
C ALA A 370 -18.05 -3.47 9.66
N PRO A 371 -18.13 -4.59 8.91
CA PRO A 371 -17.41 -4.75 7.66
C PRO A 371 -17.58 -3.58 6.68
N ASN A 372 -16.54 -3.32 5.89
CA ASN A 372 -16.40 -2.24 4.91
C ASN A 372 -16.48 -0.82 5.51
N THR A 373 -16.34 -0.68 6.83
CA THR A 373 -16.28 0.63 7.50
C THR A 373 -14.82 1.03 7.75
N PRO A 374 -14.34 2.13 7.14
CA PRO A 374 -12.98 2.60 7.38
C PRO A 374 -12.83 3.23 8.77
N VAL A 375 -11.72 2.94 9.44
CA VAL A 375 -11.33 3.54 10.72
C VAL A 375 -10.01 4.27 10.56
N ALA A 376 -9.97 5.51 11.02
CA ALA A 376 -8.77 6.33 11.01
C ALA A 376 -8.01 6.23 12.35
N TYR A 377 -6.72 5.97 12.25
CA TYR A 377 -5.73 6.01 13.31
C TYR A 377 -4.72 7.14 13.04
N GLN A 378 -4.10 7.62 14.10
CA GLN A 378 -2.96 8.54 14.08
C GLN A 378 -1.83 7.90 14.87
N ILE A 379 -0.66 7.76 14.25
CA ILE A 379 0.57 7.32 14.94
C ILE A 379 1.43 8.57 15.16
N ALA A 380 1.47 9.05 16.38
CA ALA A 380 2.26 10.20 16.80
C ALA A 380 3.66 9.74 17.26
N VAL A 381 4.70 10.10 16.52
CA VAL A 381 6.09 9.74 16.77
C VAL A 381 6.86 10.96 17.27
N THR A 382 7.34 10.90 18.51
CA THR A 382 8.04 12.01 19.16
C THR A 382 9.56 11.78 19.17
N ASN A 383 10.30 12.77 18.66
CA ASN A 383 11.75 12.82 18.87
C ASN A 383 12.03 13.31 20.31
N ASN A 384 12.46 12.39 21.17
CA ASN A 384 12.74 12.67 22.57
C ASN A 384 14.18 13.14 22.83
N ASP A 385 14.99 13.28 21.78
CA ASP A 385 16.34 13.80 21.92
C ASP A 385 16.34 15.18 22.61
N VAL A 386 17.41 15.49 23.34
CA VAL A 386 17.55 16.74 24.10
C VAL A 386 18.89 17.39 23.76
N GLY A 387 18.93 18.72 23.84
CA GLY A 387 20.12 19.49 23.53
C GLY A 387 20.22 19.84 22.05
N ALA A 388 21.43 19.88 21.52
CA ALA A 388 21.73 20.32 20.15
C ALA A 388 21.82 19.13 19.19
N CYS A 389 20.71 18.41 19.05
CA CYS A 389 20.60 17.29 18.12
C CYS A 389 20.10 17.73 16.73
N PRO A 390 20.56 17.10 15.63
CA PRO A 390 19.91 17.23 14.33
C PRO A 390 18.48 16.65 14.38
N GLY A 391 17.63 17.06 13.43
CA GLY A 391 16.32 16.42 13.25
C GLY A 391 16.44 14.98 12.78
N ARG A 392 15.44 14.16 13.11
CA ARG A 392 15.34 12.75 12.69
C ARG A 392 14.41 12.58 11.50
N ASP A 393 14.76 11.64 10.62
CA ASP A 393 13.92 11.28 9.48
C ASP A 393 13.14 10.02 9.83
N TYR A 394 11.81 10.11 9.96
CA TYR A 394 10.96 8.98 10.31
C TYR A 394 10.23 8.42 9.11
N PHE A 395 10.33 7.11 8.93
CA PHE A 395 9.56 6.33 7.97
C PHE A 395 8.65 5.34 8.71
N LEU A 396 7.37 5.31 8.36
CA LEU A 396 6.40 4.36 8.92
C LEU A 396 6.26 3.16 7.98
N ASP A 397 6.63 1.99 8.49
CA ASP A 397 6.37 0.70 7.84
C ASP A 397 5.20 0.00 8.55
N ILE A 398 4.11 -0.26 7.83
CA ILE A 398 2.90 -0.89 8.39
C ILE A 398 2.53 -2.16 7.63
N PHE A 399 2.36 -3.26 8.36
CA PHE A 399 2.13 -4.57 7.78
C PHE A 399 0.62 -4.79 7.59
N SER A 400 0.18 -4.94 6.34
CA SER A 400 -1.21 -5.32 6.06
C SER A 400 -1.37 -6.84 6.24
N PRO A 401 -2.22 -7.33 7.16
CA PRO A 401 -2.48 -8.76 7.27
C PRO A 401 -3.26 -9.26 6.04
N SER A 402 -3.00 -10.49 5.63
CA SER A 402 -3.81 -11.19 4.62
C SER A 402 -5.20 -11.51 5.16
N GLY A 403 -6.20 -11.69 4.28
CA GLY A 403 -7.55 -12.10 4.68
C GLY A 403 -8.53 -10.95 4.90
N GLY A 404 -8.54 -9.95 3.99
CA GLY A 404 -9.59 -8.93 3.95
C GLY A 404 -9.39 -7.72 4.83
N ILE A 405 -8.27 -7.59 5.56
CA ILE A 405 -7.92 -6.34 6.25
C ILE A 405 -7.07 -5.47 5.32
N ASN A 406 -7.58 -4.30 4.95
CA ASN A 406 -6.87 -3.32 4.13
C ASN A 406 -6.34 -2.18 5.00
N VAL A 407 -5.08 -1.82 4.80
CA VAL A 407 -4.40 -0.75 5.54
C VAL A 407 -3.81 0.25 4.54
N SER A 408 -4.05 1.53 4.74
CA SER A 408 -3.43 2.61 3.95
C SER A 408 -2.89 3.71 4.87
N GLY A 409 -1.69 4.21 4.58
CA GLY A 409 -1.08 5.34 5.29
C GLY A 409 -0.34 6.24 4.32
N ASP A 410 -0.72 7.51 4.28
CA ASP A 410 -0.11 8.53 3.41
C ASP A 410 -0.19 9.92 4.09
N PRO A 411 0.93 10.60 4.36
CA PRO A 411 2.31 10.22 4.03
C PRO A 411 2.92 9.18 4.97
N SER A 412 3.81 8.33 4.46
CA SER A 412 4.58 7.35 5.23
C SER A 412 5.99 7.83 5.61
N PHE A 413 6.34 9.09 5.31
CA PHE A 413 7.66 9.65 5.59
C PHE A 413 7.60 11.11 6.08
N PHE A 414 8.33 11.41 7.15
CA PHE A 414 8.53 12.76 7.68
C PHE A 414 10.02 13.03 7.90
N PRO A 415 10.66 13.92 7.12
CA PRO A 415 12.04 14.28 7.32
C PRO A 415 12.23 15.37 8.39
N GLY A 416 13.39 15.38 9.05
CA GLY A 416 13.89 16.51 9.84
C GLY A 416 13.08 16.84 11.10
N VAL A 417 12.46 15.84 11.74
CA VAL A 417 11.68 16.02 12.98
C VAL A 417 12.61 16.44 14.12
N LEU A 418 12.52 17.71 14.50
CA LEU A 418 13.40 18.33 15.49
C LEU A 418 13.22 17.72 16.89
N PRO A 419 14.26 17.77 17.74
CA PRO A 419 14.18 17.40 19.16
C PRO A 419 12.97 18.06 19.86
N GLY A 420 12.20 17.25 20.61
CA GLY A 420 10.96 17.65 21.29
C GLY A 420 9.73 17.81 20.38
N SER A 421 9.87 17.63 19.06
CA SER A 421 8.74 17.68 18.12
C SER A 421 8.14 16.31 17.86
N THR A 422 6.88 16.30 17.38
CA THR A 422 6.13 15.08 17.06
C THR A 422 5.67 15.10 15.61
N ALA A 423 5.97 14.04 14.87
CA ALA A 423 5.37 13.77 13.55
C ALA A 423 4.13 12.89 13.73
N THR A 424 3.09 13.09 12.93
CA THR A 424 1.84 12.31 13.03
C THR A 424 1.52 11.67 11.69
N PHE A 425 1.48 10.34 11.66
CA PHE A 425 1.13 9.55 10.48
C PHE A 425 -0.36 9.19 10.50
N PRO A 426 -1.16 9.64 9.52
CA PRO A 426 -2.54 9.19 9.39
C PRO A 426 -2.57 7.79 8.75
N VAL A 427 -3.33 6.88 9.36
CA VAL A 427 -3.52 5.51 8.86
C VAL A 427 -5.00 5.19 8.80
N THR A 428 -5.47 4.57 7.73
CA THR A 428 -6.84 4.07 7.59
C THR A 428 -6.82 2.55 7.51
N VAL A 429 -7.63 1.89 8.34
CA VAL A 429 -7.84 0.44 8.32
C VAL A 429 -9.28 0.15 7.92
N THR A 430 -9.50 -0.81 7.03
CA THR A 430 -10.84 -1.27 6.63
C THR A 430 -10.84 -2.80 6.52
N GLY A 431 -11.66 -3.47 7.32
CA GLY A 431 -11.94 -4.91 7.14
C GLY A 431 -13.04 -5.12 6.12
N THR A 432 -12.86 -6.04 5.16
CA THR A 432 -13.88 -6.43 4.19
C THR A 432 -14.92 -7.36 4.84
N GLU A 433 -16.00 -7.62 4.11
CA GLU A 433 -17.02 -8.62 4.47
C GLU A 433 -16.50 -10.07 4.52
N ASP A 434 -15.30 -10.31 3.99
CA ASP A 434 -14.68 -11.63 3.91
C ASP A 434 -13.64 -11.86 5.01
N ALA A 435 -13.25 -10.79 5.71
CA ALA A 435 -12.33 -10.88 6.81
C ALA A 435 -12.94 -11.65 7.97
N ASP A 436 -12.11 -12.49 8.61
CA ASP A 436 -12.48 -13.18 9.84
C ASP A 436 -12.87 -12.15 10.89
N PRO A 437 -14.03 -12.27 11.53
CA PRO A 437 -14.40 -11.30 12.56
C PRO A 437 -13.60 -11.51 13.84
N GLY A 438 -13.61 -10.50 14.71
CA GLY A 438 -12.83 -10.43 15.93
C GLY A 438 -11.68 -9.43 15.86
N ALA A 439 -10.77 -9.53 16.83
CA ALA A 439 -9.66 -8.60 16.99
C ALA A 439 -8.50 -8.94 16.04
N HIS A 440 -8.06 -7.94 15.28
CA HIS A 440 -6.91 -7.96 14.39
C HIS A 440 -5.86 -7.00 14.93
N VAL A 441 -4.66 -7.53 15.19
CA VAL A 441 -3.50 -6.75 15.64
C VAL A 441 -2.62 -6.45 14.43
N ILE A 442 -2.51 -5.18 14.06
CA ILE A 442 -1.80 -4.73 12.86
C ILE A 442 -0.48 -4.10 13.29
N PRO A 443 0.66 -4.80 13.18
CA PRO A 443 1.93 -4.27 13.65
C PRO A 443 2.45 -3.16 12.73
N PHE A 444 3.20 -2.22 13.31
CA PHE A 444 3.97 -1.22 12.58
C PHE A 444 5.36 -1.04 13.19
N SER A 445 6.28 -0.51 12.39
CA SER A 445 7.61 -0.09 12.81
C SER A 445 7.90 1.33 12.33
N VAL A 446 8.60 2.09 13.15
CA VAL A 446 9.13 3.41 12.81
C VAL A 446 10.62 3.27 12.58
N ILE A 447 11.04 3.61 11.38
CA ILE A 447 12.43 3.51 10.93
C ILE A 447 13.05 4.90 10.90
N ASP A 448 14.27 5.02 11.41
CA ASP A 448 15.12 6.20 11.32
C ASP A 448 16.48 5.79 10.73
N PHE A 449 16.68 6.14 9.45
CA PHE A 449 17.90 5.80 8.71
C PHE A 449 19.15 6.52 9.23
N SER A 450 18.99 7.54 10.08
CA SER A 450 20.09 8.25 10.75
C SER A 450 20.47 7.64 12.11
N SER A 451 19.69 6.66 12.58
CA SER A 451 19.93 5.92 13.81
C SER A 451 20.63 4.58 13.54
N PRO A 452 21.62 4.18 14.36
CA PRO A 452 22.23 2.86 14.25
C PRO A 452 21.27 1.71 14.59
N GLU A 453 20.21 1.96 15.36
CA GLU A 453 19.20 0.95 15.71
C GLU A 453 18.24 0.63 14.56
N PHE A 454 18.19 1.51 13.54
CA PHE A 454 17.29 1.45 12.39
C PHE A 454 15.80 1.52 12.75
N ILE A 455 15.28 0.56 13.52
CA ILE A 455 13.93 0.58 14.11
C ILE A 455 14.02 1.33 15.44
N VAL A 456 13.41 2.51 15.52
CA VAL A 456 13.49 3.39 16.70
C VAL A 456 12.21 3.40 17.54
N ALA A 457 11.11 2.89 16.98
CA ALA A 457 9.89 2.60 17.73
C ALA A 457 9.07 1.52 16.99
N SER A 458 8.20 0.83 17.70
CA SER A 458 7.24 -0.12 17.13
C SER A 458 5.96 -0.13 17.93
N GLY A 459 4.90 -0.67 17.34
CA GLY A 459 3.60 -0.80 18.00
C GLY A 459 2.63 -1.59 17.14
N ALA A 460 1.34 -1.54 17.50
CA ALA A 460 0.28 -2.12 16.70
C ALA A 460 -0.98 -1.27 16.74
N LEU A 461 -1.84 -1.45 15.73
CA LEU A 461 -3.21 -0.94 15.71
C LEU A 461 -4.16 -2.10 16.05
N ASP A 462 -5.04 -1.89 17.02
CA ASP A 462 -6.04 -2.89 17.40
C ASP A 462 -7.36 -2.63 16.67
N PHE A 463 -7.59 -3.35 15.58
CA PHE A 463 -8.80 -3.28 14.77
C PHE A 463 -9.74 -4.44 15.09
N GLU A 464 -10.93 -4.16 15.64
CA GLU A 464 -11.91 -5.19 15.98
C GLU A 464 -13.05 -5.21 14.95
N LEU A 465 -13.06 -6.24 14.11
CA LEU A 465 -14.10 -6.44 13.11
C LEU A 465 -15.30 -7.13 13.77
N ALA A 466 -16.46 -6.50 13.72
CA ALA A 466 -17.69 -7.08 14.24
C ALA A 466 -18.08 -8.33 13.43
N GLU A 467 -18.43 -9.40 14.14
CA GLU A 467 -19.21 -10.50 13.56
C GLU A 467 -20.46 -9.91 12.92
N PRO A 468 -20.75 -10.18 11.63
CA PRO A 468 -21.99 -9.72 11.03
C PRO A 468 -23.18 -10.28 11.81
N THR A 469 -23.93 -9.43 12.53
CA THR A 469 -25.12 -9.84 13.27
C THR A 469 -26.36 -9.73 12.41
N GLY A 470 -27.24 -10.72 12.47
CA GLY A 470 -28.47 -10.74 11.67
C GLY A 470 -28.24 -11.34 10.29
N CYS A 471 -29.09 -10.98 9.34
CA CYS A 471 -28.95 -11.44 7.96
C CYS A 471 -27.92 -10.57 7.23
N PHE A 472 -26.91 -11.21 6.65
CA PHE A 472 -25.76 -10.55 6.02
C PHE A 472 -25.25 -11.36 4.84
N VAL A 473 -25.19 -10.73 3.66
CA VAL A 473 -24.71 -11.35 2.42
C VAL A 473 -23.21 -11.10 2.28
N ARG A 474 -22.44 -12.18 2.10
CA ARG A 474 -20.99 -12.15 1.82
C ARG A 474 -20.73 -12.27 0.32
N THR A 475 -20.24 -11.20 -0.30
CA THR A 475 -20.02 -11.15 -1.75
C THR A 475 -19.14 -12.29 -2.28
N SER A 476 -18.02 -12.61 -1.62
CA SER A 476 -17.10 -13.66 -2.10
C SER A 476 -17.64 -15.09 -2.00
N ARG A 477 -18.71 -15.29 -1.21
CA ARG A 477 -19.30 -16.60 -0.90
C ARG A 477 -20.67 -16.81 -1.54
N GLU A 478 -21.39 -15.73 -1.81
CA GLU A 478 -22.79 -15.81 -2.25
C GLU A 478 -23.03 -15.19 -3.63
N ILE A 479 -22.10 -14.34 -4.12
CA ILE A 479 -22.28 -13.54 -5.35
C ILE A 479 -21.21 -13.87 -6.37
N PHE A 480 -19.93 -13.80 -6.00
CA PHE A 480 -18.81 -14.06 -6.89
C PHE A 480 -17.77 -14.93 -6.19
N VAL A 481 -17.90 -16.24 -6.36
CA VAL A 481 -17.04 -17.24 -5.71
C VAL A 481 -15.82 -17.52 -6.58
N LYS A 482 -14.65 -17.06 -6.12
CA LYS A 482 -13.36 -17.19 -6.83
C LYS A 482 -12.21 -17.73 -5.98
N ASP A 483 -12.51 -18.11 -4.73
CA ASP A 483 -11.54 -18.64 -3.78
C ASP A 483 -10.92 -19.94 -4.28
N LEU A 484 -9.63 -20.12 -4.01
CA LEU A 484 -8.86 -21.27 -4.49
C LEU A 484 -9.42 -22.61 -4.00
N SER A 485 -10.02 -22.66 -2.82
CA SER A 485 -10.68 -23.89 -2.33
C SER A 485 -11.84 -24.34 -3.21
N VAL A 486 -12.39 -23.45 -4.05
CA VAL A 486 -13.47 -23.73 -5.00
C VAL A 486 -12.91 -23.85 -6.42
N VAL A 487 -12.16 -22.85 -6.89
CA VAL A 487 -11.70 -22.78 -8.29
C VAL A 487 -10.48 -23.68 -8.58
N GLU A 488 -9.92 -24.29 -7.55
CA GLU A 488 -8.91 -25.35 -7.61
C GLU A 488 -9.30 -26.58 -6.77
N ASP A 489 -10.60 -26.79 -6.54
CA ASP A 489 -11.08 -27.97 -5.82
C ASP A 489 -10.53 -29.25 -6.49
N PRO A 490 -9.75 -30.07 -5.77
CA PRO A 490 -9.02 -31.19 -6.38
C PRO A 490 -9.94 -32.29 -6.92
N LEU A 491 -11.21 -32.31 -6.56
CA LEU A 491 -12.21 -33.25 -7.06
C LEU A 491 -13.11 -32.61 -8.11
N ARG A 492 -13.64 -31.41 -7.87
CA ARG A 492 -14.67 -30.79 -8.71
C ARG A 492 -14.12 -30.10 -9.93
N THR A 493 -12.91 -29.56 -9.87
CA THR A 493 -12.28 -28.89 -11.03
C THR A 493 -11.31 -29.78 -11.79
N THR A 494 -11.25 -31.08 -11.48
CA THR A 494 -10.38 -32.06 -12.17
C THR A 494 -11.08 -33.42 -12.33
N PHE A 495 -10.50 -34.32 -13.12
CA PHE A 495 -10.94 -35.73 -13.20
C PHE A 495 -10.06 -36.69 -12.37
N ASN A 496 -9.26 -36.16 -11.43
CA ASN A 496 -8.33 -36.96 -10.62
C ASN A 496 -9.03 -37.77 -9.50
N GLY A 497 -10.29 -37.46 -9.19
CA GLY A 497 -11.10 -38.17 -8.21
C GLY A 497 -11.59 -39.54 -8.68
N PRO A 498 -12.21 -40.35 -7.81
CA PRO A 498 -12.81 -41.62 -8.21
C PRO A 498 -13.90 -41.41 -9.28
N PRO A 499 -13.94 -42.17 -10.39
CA PRO A 499 -14.93 -41.97 -11.45
C PRO A 499 -16.39 -42.18 -11.02
N SER A 500 -16.64 -42.93 -9.95
CA SER A 500 -17.97 -43.14 -9.38
C SER A 500 -18.40 -42.06 -8.40
N ASP A 501 -17.50 -41.15 -8.02
CA ASP A 501 -17.80 -40.05 -7.13
C ASP A 501 -18.47 -38.92 -7.93
N PRO A 502 -19.71 -38.52 -7.59
CA PRO A 502 -20.43 -37.47 -8.32
C PRO A 502 -19.79 -36.09 -8.21
N ARG A 503 -18.80 -35.91 -7.32
CA ARG A 503 -18.01 -34.68 -7.23
C ARG A 503 -16.97 -34.59 -8.34
N THR A 504 -16.48 -35.72 -8.85
CA THR A 504 -15.38 -35.77 -9.82
C THR A 504 -15.75 -35.04 -11.11
N GLY A 505 -15.05 -33.93 -11.35
CA GLY A 505 -15.20 -33.07 -12.51
C GLY A 505 -16.45 -32.18 -12.52
N ALA A 506 -17.20 -32.08 -11.42
CA ALA A 506 -18.49 -31.37 -11.37
C ALA A 506 -18.47 -29.92 -11.88
N TRP A 507 -17.33 -29.22 -11.77
CA TRP A 507 -17.12 -27.84 -12.20
C TRP A 507 -16.10 -27.70 -13.34
N THR A 508 -15.76 -28.80 -14.00
CA THR A 508 -14.90 -28.77 -15.20
C THR A 508 -15.69 -28.29 -16.41
N PHE A 509 -15.00 -27.62 -17.35
CA PHE A 509 -15.59 -27.28 -18.64
C PHE A 509 -16.15 -28.52 -19.35
N ALA A 510 -15.43 -29.64 -19.28
CA ALA A 510 -15.86 -30.92 -19.83
C ALA A 510 -17.24 -31.35 -19.33
N ARG A 511 -17.44 -31.43 -18.01
CA ARG A 511 -18.72 -31.87 -17.43
C ARG A 511 -19.86 -30.95 -17.84
N LEU A 512 -19.64 -29.65 -17.84
CA LEU A 512 -20.66 -28.67 -18.22
C LEU A 512 -21.06 -28.82 -19.70
N MET A 513 -20.09 -29.06 -20.59
CA MET A 513 -20.36 -29.32 -22.01
C MET A 513 -21.03 -30.68 -22.23
N GLU A 514 -20.62 -31.71 -21.47
CA GLU A 514 -21.27 -33.01 -21.46
C GLU A 514 -22.73 -32.93 -21.03
N ASP A 515 -23.07 -32.16 -20.00
CA ASP A 515 -24.45 -32.02 -19.52
C ASP A 515 -25.33 -31.17 -20.45
N MET A 516 -24.71 -30.26 -21.19
CA MET A 516 -25.37 -29.38 -22.16
C MET A 516 -25.62 -30.04 -23.52
N ALA A 517 -24.73 -30.93 -23.96
CA ALA A 517 -24.80 -31.56 -25.28
C ALA A 517 -26.02 -32.49 -25.42
N PRO A 518 -26.51 -32.77 -26.65
CA PRO A 518 -27.64 -33.68 -26.88
C PRO A 518 -27.46 -35.02 -26.14
N THR A 519 -26.29 -35.63 -26.29
CA THR A 519 -25.78 -36.69 -25.41
C THR A 519 -24.36 -36.37 -24.95
N PRO A 520 -23.86 -36.97 -23.85
CA PRO A 520 -22.49 -36.73 -23.41
C PRO A 520 -21.43 -37.08 -24.47
N ALA A 521 -21.72 -38.07 -25.33
CA ALA A 521 -20.83 -38.48 -26.41
C ALA A 521 -20.72 -37.44 -27.55
N ASP A 522 -21.69 -36.53 -27.67
CA ASP A 522 -21.69 -35.46 -28.68
C ASP A 522 -20.87 -34.23 -28.24
N ALA A 523 -20.51 -34.14 -26.95
CA ALA A 523 -19.86 -32.95 -26.39
C ALA A 523 -18.51 -32.61 -27.06
N PRO A 524 -17.61 -33.56 -27.37
CA PRO A 524 -16.37 -33.24 -28.07
C PRO A 524 -16.61 -32.56 -29.43
N ALA A 525 -17.58 -33.07 -30.20
CA ALA A 525 -17.94 -32.51 -31.51
C ALA A 525 -18.58 -31.12 -31.38
N MET A 526 -19.45 -30.93 -30.39
CA MET A 526 -20.06 -29.63 -30.10
C MET A 526 -19.02 -28.57 -29.71
N VAL A 527 -18.03 -28.94 -28.89
CA VAL A 527 -16.93 -28.04 -28.49
C VAL A 527 -16.03 -27.72 -29.68
N GLU A 528 -15.70 -28.72 -30.50
CA GLU A 528 -14.89 -28.52 -31.70
C GLU A 528 -15.58 -27.60 -32.71
N GLU A 529 -16.89 -27.77 -32.92
CA GLU A 529 -17.68 -26.88 -33.78
C GLU A 529 -17.74 -25.45 -33.24
N LEU A 530 -17.93 -25.28 -31.92
CA LEU A 530 -17.90 -23.98 -31.26
C LEU A 530 -16.61 -23.22 -31.57
N PHE A 531 -15.45 -23.81 -31.27
CA PHE A 531 -14.16 -23.14 -31.46
C PHE A 531 -13.76 -23.02 -32.95
N SER A 532 -14.27 -23.90 -33.81
CA SER A 532 -14.08 -23.78 -35.26
C SER A 532 -14.77 -22.57 -35.87
N THR A 533 -15.75 -21.96 -35.20
CA THR A 533 -16.43 -20.73 -35.69
C THR A 533 -15.50 -19.53 -35.86
N TRP A 534 -14.31 -19.54 -35.25
CA TRP A 534 -13.29 -18.51 -35.44
C TRP A 534 -12.40 -18.74 -36.67
N LEU A 535 -12.44 -19.92 -37.29
CA LEU A 535 -11.59 -20.23 -38.46
C LEU A 535 -12.09 -19.57 -39.75
N THR A 536 -13.36 -19.17 -39.80
CA THR A 536 -13.98 -18.53 -40.96
C THR A 536 -14.87 -17.38 -40.52
N ASP A 537 -15.13 -16.44 -41.44
CA ASP A 537 -16.11 -15.38 -41.23
C ASP A 537 -17.48 -16.00 -40.94
N GLN A 538 -18.17 -15.44 -39.95
CA GLN A 538 -19.56 -15.77 -39.64
C GLN A 538 -20.47 -14.62 -40.07
N VAL A 539 -21.75 -14.91 -40.28
CA VAL A 539 -22.77 -13.89 -40.54
C VAL A 539 -23.85 -14.00 -39.49
N VAL A 540 -24.00 -12.97 -38.67
CA VAL A 540 -24.97 -12.91 -37.56
C VAL A 540 -25.77 -11.63 -37.68
N ASN A 541 -27.10 -11.76 -37.78
CA ASN A 541 -28.02 -10.65 -38.03
C ASN A 541 -27.58 -9.74 -39.21
N GLY A 542 -27.06 -10.34 -40.28
CA GLY A 542 -26.58 -9.60 -41.45
C GLY A 542 -25.23 -8.90 -41.30
N PHE A 543 -24.62 -8.93 -40.11
CA PHE A 543 -23.26 -8.43 -39.87
C PHE A 543 -22.23 -9.54 -40.05
N THR A 544 -21.12 -9.21 -40.71
CA THR A 544 -19.96 -10.12 -40.80
C THR A 544 -19.17 -10.07 -39.50
N VAL A 545 -19.02 -11.21 -38.85
CA VAL A 545 -18.12 -11.41 -37.71
C VAL A 545 -16.83 -12.06 -38.24
N PRO A 546 -15.71 -11.33 -38.32
CA PRO A 546 -14.50 -11.78 -39.01
C PRO A 546 -13.88 -13.03 -38.38
N ALA A 547 -13.19 -13.85 -39.18
CA ALA A 547 -12.35 -14.94 -38.68
C ALA A 547 -11.21 -14.42 -37.78
N ARG A 548 -10.85 -15.18 -36.74
CA ARG A 548 -9.62 -15.00 -35.95
C ARG A 548 -8.92 -16.34 -35.83
N THR A 549 -8.19 -16.68 -36.90
CA THR A 549 -7.60 -18.00 -37.13
C THR A 549 -6.54 -18.42 -36.11
N ALA A 550 -6.03 -17.49 -35.30
CA ALA A 550 -5.17 -17.80 -34.16
C ALA A 550 -5.83 -18.75 -33.15
N ILE A 551 -7.16 -18.92 -33.19
CA ILE A 551 -7.87 -19.95 -32.41
C ILE A 551 -7.26 -21.35 -32.61
N GLN A 552 -6.76 -21.63 -33.82
CA GLN A 552 -6.13 -22.90 -34.14
C GLN A 552 -4.95 -23.14 -33.21
N GLN A 553 -4.06 -22.16 -33.09
CA GLN A 553 -2.83 -22.28 -32.29
C GLN A 553 -3.09 -22.11 -30.79
N VAL A 554 -3.99 -21.20 -30.41
CA VAL A 554 -4.20 -20.84 -29.00
C VAL A 554 -5.06 -21.87 -28.26
N VAL A 555 -6.00 -22.52 -28.95
CA VAL A 555 -6.95 -23.46 -28.35
C VAL A 555 -6.88 -24.85 -28.98
N LEU A 556 -7.08 -24.97 -30.30
CA LEU A 556 -7.30 -26.29 -30.92
C LEU A 556 -6.06 -27.17 -31.00
N ASP A 557 -4.88 -26.58 -31.25
CA ASP A 557 -3.59 -27.29 -31.34
C ASP A 557 -3.05 -27.67 -29.94
N GLU A 558 -3.41 -26.89 -28.91
CA GLU A 558 -3.04 -27.14 -27.51
C GLU A 558 -3.96 -28.18 -26.85
N TRP A 559 -5.14 -28.44 -27.43
CA TRP A 559 -6.14 -29.36 -26.87
C TRP A 559 -5.81 -30.82 -27.23
N PRO A 560 -5.53 -31.69 -26.24
CA PRO A 560 -5.26 -33.10 -26.51
C PRO A 560 -6.42 -33.80 -27.22
N ARG A 561 -6.09 -34.79 -28.04
CA ARG A 561 -7.06 -35.61 -28.77
C ARG A 561 -7.13 -37.02 -28.20
N SER A 562 -8.35 -37.55 -28.13
CA SER A 562 -8.62 -38.96 -27.83
C SER A 562 -8.13 -39.87 -28.97
N PRO A 563 -7.98 -41.19 -28.76
CA PRO A 563 -7.54 -42.13 -29.81
C PRO A 563 -8.44 -42.18 -31.05
N ASP A 564 -9.70 -41.77 -30.94
CA ASP A 564 -10.65 -41.67 -32.05
C ASP A 564 -10.56 -40.33 -32.83
N GLY A 565 -9.66 -39.43 -32.43
CA GLY A 565 -9.44 -38.12 -33.04
C GLY A 565 -10.31 -36.98 -32.48
N SER A 566 -11.26 -37.29 -31.60
CA SER A 566 -12.08 -36.27 -30.93
C SER A 566 -11.28 -35.48 -29.90
N LEU A 567 -11.73 -34.28 -29.53
CA LEU A 567 -11.15 -33.53 -28.41
C LEU A 567 -11.28 -34.32 -27.10
N ASP A 568 -10.17 -34.47 -26.36
CA ASP A 568 -10.22 -34.97 -24.99
C ASP A 568 -10.64 -33.83 -24.06
N LEU A 569 -11.93 -33.77 -23.76
CA LEU A 569 -12.48 -32.69 -22.92
C LEU A 569 -11.94 -32.72 -21.49
N GLN A 570 -11.49 -33.88 -20.97
CA GLN A 570 -10.95 -33.96 -19.61
C GLN A 570 -9.62 -33.19 -19.48
N GLN A 571 -8.96 -32.90 -20.60
CA GLN A 571 -7.74 -32.11 -20.68
C GLN A 571 -7.97 -30.76 -21.38
N ALA A 572 -9.16 -30.18 -21.19
CA ALA A 572 -9.48 -28.86 -21.72
C ALA A 572 -8.44 -27.80 -21.28
N PRO A 573 -7.93 -26.96 -22.19
CA PRO A 573 -7.00 -25.87 -21.90
C PRO A 573 -7.73 -24.66 -21.26
N LEU A 574 -8.58 -24.90 -20.26
CA LEU A 574 -9.40 -23.90 -19.59
C LEU A 574 -9.35 -24.08 -18.07
N LEU A 575 -9.20 -22.98 -17.34
CA LEU A 575 -9.25 -22.93 -15.89
C LEU A 575 -10.48 -22.19 -15.39
N LEU A 576 -11.12 -22.72 -14.34
CA LEU A 576 -12.21 -22.02 -13.67
C LEU A 576 -11.66 -20.76 -12.98
N LEU A 577 -12.27 -19.62 -13.28
CA LEU A 577 -11.97 -18.31 -12.69
C LEU A 577 -12.95 -17.94 -11.57
N GLY A 578 -14.18 -18.43 -11.68
CA GLY A 578 -15.19 -18.25 -10.64
C GLY A 578 -16.57 -18.78 -11.00
N ILE A 579 -17.40 -18.93 -9.98
CA ILE A 579 -18.81 -19.28 -10.05
C ILE A 579 -19.60 -18.07 -9.56
N VAL A 580 -20.55 -17.58 -10.37
CA VAL A 580 -21.21 -16.29 -10.16
C VAL A 580 -22.71 -16.48 -10.01
N ASN A 581 -23.27 -15.87 -8.96
CA ASN A 581 -24.69 -15.71 -8.77
C ASN A 581 -25.13 -14.33 -9.27
N ARG A 582 -26.08 -14.33 -10.19
CA ARG A 582 -26.72 -13.15 -10.78
C ARG A 582 -28.22 -13.17 -10.54
N ILE A 583 -28.62 -13.33 -9.28
CA ILE A 583 -30.04 -13.22 -8.90
C ILE A 583 -30.61 -11.81 -9.14
N ASP A 584 -29.72 -10.81 -9.26
CA ASP A 584 -30.03 -9.42 -9.60
C ASP A 584 -30.69 -9.26 -10.98
N VAL A 585 -30.50 -10.22 -11.88
CA VAL A 585 -31.14 -10.22 -13.21
C VAL A 585 -32.38 -11.12 -13.29
N ARG A 586 -32.98 -11.47 -12.15
CA ARG A 586 -34.22 -12.26 -12.11
C ARG A 586 -35.35 -11.62 -12.92
N ASN A 587 -36.08 -12.45 -13.63
CA ASN A 587 -37.26 -12.06 -14.37
C ASN A 587 -38.25 -13.23 -14.40
N LEU A 588 -39.18 -13.23 -13.44
CA LEU A 588 -40.14 -14.31 -13.31
C LEU A 588 -41.09 -14.39 -14.51
N ALA A 589 -41.36 -13.27 -15.19
CA ALA A 589 -42.16 -13.26 -16.41
C ALA A 589 -41.48 -14.00 -17.58
N GLU A 590 -40.15 -14.10 -17.54
CA GLU A 590 -39.34 -14.91 -18.47
C GLU A 590 -39.02 -16.31 -17.92
N GLY A 591 -39.57 -16.67 -16.75
CA GLY A 591 -39.46 -18.00 -16.16
C GLY A 591 -38.13 -18.29 -15.44
N HIS A 592 -37.45 -17.27 -14.90
CA HIS A 592 -36.19 -17.48 -14.19
C HIS A 592 -35.97 -16.55 -12.98
N ALA A 593 -35.31 -17.09 -11.96
CA ALA A 593 -34.88 -16.41 -10.75
C ALA A 593 -33.55 -15.65 -10.90
N GLY A 594 -33.00 -15.56 -12.10
CA GLY A 594 -31.73 -14.89 -12.37
C GLY A 594 -30.82 -15.79 -13.19
N GLU A 595 -29.51 -15.63 -13.01
CA GLU A 595 -28.50 -16.44 -13.69
C GLU A 595 -27.47 -17.03 -12.73
N GLY A 596 -27.01 -18.24 -13.03
CA GLY A 596 -25.78 -18.81 -12.49
C GLY A 596 -24.73 -18.85 -13.60
N ARG A 597 -23.49 -18.44 -13.33
CA ARG A 597 -22.42 -18.42 -14.34
C ARG A 597 -21.19 -19.23 -13.92
N PHE A 598 -20.59 -19.91 -14.88
CA PHE A 598 -19.23 -20.42 -14.78
C PHE A 598 -18.32 -19.61 -15.70
N VAL A 599 -17.28 -19.02 -15.14
CA VAL A 599 -16.30 -18.21 -15.88
C VAL A 599 -15.02 -19.00 -16.03
N PHE A 600 -14.61 -19.33 -17.24
CA PHE A 600 -13.36 -19.99 -17.56
C PHE A 600 -12.38 -19.04 -18.24
N GLY A 601 -11.08 -19.22 -18.00
CA GLY A 601 -10.00 -18.56 -18.72
C GLY A 601 -9.21 -19.59 -19.54
N VAL A 602 -8.86 -19.25 -20.78
CA VAL A 602 -8.04 -20.11 -21.64
C VAL A 602 -6.59 -20.09 -21.17
N VAL A 603 -5.93 -21.25 -21.22
CA VAL A 603 -4.50 -21.41 -21.00
C VAL A 603 -3.87 -21.91 -22.28
N SER A 604 -2.76 -21.33 -22.69
CA SER A 604 -1.99 -21.79 -23.85
C SER A 604 -0.52 -21.79 -23.48
N GLN A 605 0.20 -22.87 -23.81
CA GLN A 605 1.61 -23.05 -23.47
C GLN A 605 1.91 -22.88 -21.97
N GLY A 606 0.95 -23.23 -21.11
CA GLY A 606 1.05 -23.11 -19.66
C GLY A 606 0.81 -21.69 -19.10
N PHE A 607 0.47 -20.71 -19.95
CA PHE A 607 0.21 -19.33 -19.53
C PHE A 607 -1.27 -18.94 -19.72
N PRO A 608 -1.87 -18.20 -18.77
CA PRO A 608 -3.22 -17.65 -18.92
C PRO A 608 -3.27 -16.69 -20.10
N GLN A 609 -4.26 -16.87 -20.96
CA GLN A 609 -4.52 -16.03 -22.12
C GLN A 609 -5.60 -15.00 -21.78
N GLN A 610 -5.52 -13.84 -22.41
CA GLN A 610 -6.56 -12.80 -22.36
C GLN A 610 -7.79 -13.21 -23.19
N PHE A 611 -8.41 -14.32 -22.77
CA PHE A 611 -9.51 -15.01 -23.39
C PHE A 611 -10.33 -15.73 -22.32
N THR A 612 -11.57 -15.28 -22.07
CA THR A 612 -12.53 -15.96 -21.18
C THR A 612 -13.66 -16.63 -21.94
N VAL A 613 -14.17 -17.74 -21.40
CA VAL A 613 -15.39 -18.43 -21.84
C VAL A 613 -16.37 -18.49 -20.68
N ILE A 614 -17.56 -17.93 -20.85
CA ILE A 614 -18.54 -17.71 -19.79
C ILE A 614 -19.82 -18.47 -20.15
N LEU A 615 -20.22 -19.42 -19.31
CA LEU A 615 -21.46 -20.17 -19.46
C LEU A 615 -22.51 -19.53 -18.56
N GLU A 616 -23.57 -18.96 -19.14
CA GLU A 616 -24.60 -18.22 -18.41
C GLU A 616 -25.92 -18.99 -18.42
N TYR A 617 -26.22 -19.64 -17.30
CA TYR A 617 -27.40 -20.48 -17.13
C TYR A 617 -28.53 -19.69 -16.47
N LYS A 618 -29.75 -19.83 -16.97
CA LYS A 618 -30.94 -19.32 -16.29
C LYS A 618 -31.26 -20.20 -15.10
N LEU A 619 -31.60 -19.58 -13.97
CA LEU A 619 -32.09 -20.28 -12.77
C LEU A 619 -33.59 -20.54 -12.93
N PRO A 620 -34.07 -21.77 -13.24
CA PRO A 620 -35.48 -21.98 -13.57
C PRO A 620 -36.41 -21.61 -12.40
N ALA A 621 -37.47 -20.85 -12.69
CA ALA A 621 -38.46 -20.44 -11.70
C ALA A 621 -39.82 -20.17 -12.36
N SER A 622 -40.90 -20.63 -11.74
CA SER A 622 -42.29 -20.39 -12.19
C SER A 622 -43.11 -19.60 -11.18
N THR A 623 -42.66 -19.53 -9.93
CA THR A 623 -43.34 -18.83 -8.84
C THR A 623 -42.40 -17.88 -8.09
N GLU A 624 -42.98 -16.94 -7.32
CA GLU A 624 -42.20 -16.10 -6.40
C GLU A 624 -41.49 -16.93 -5.32
N ALA A 625 -42.06 -18.08 -4.94
CA ALA A 625 -41.44 -18.99 -3.99
C ALA A 625 -40.14 -19.57 -4.57
N ASP A 626 -40.15 -20.00 -5.84
CA ASP A 626 -38.95 -20.51 -6.50
C ASP A 626 -37.81 -19.48 -6.52
N VAL A 627 -38.15 -18.20 -6.72
CA VAL A 627 -37.16 -17.10 -6.67
C VAL A 627 -36.55 -16.96 -5.29
N LEU A 628 -37.38 -16.97 -4.25
CA LEU A 628 -36.91 -16.88 -2.88
C LEU A 628 -36.12 -18.12 -2.47
N ASP A 629 -36.49 -19.31 -2.94
CA ASP A 629 -35.74 -20.54 -2.68
C ASP A 629 -34.34 -20.44 -3.26
N TRP A 630 -34.18 -20.02 -4.53
CA TRP A 630 -32.86 -19.74 -5.11
C TRP A 630 -32.08 -18.70 -4.29
N ALA A 631 -32.72 -17.60 -3.88
CA ALA A 631 -32.07 -16.56 -3.07
C ALA A 631 -31.56 -17.11 -1.73
N ASN A 632 -32.41 -17.88 -1.04
CA ASN A 632 -32.10 -18.46 0.26
C ASN A 632 -31.02 -19.54 0.17
N ASP A 633 -30.99 -20.34 -0.90
CA ASP A 633 -29.96 -21.37 -1.09
C ASP A 633 -28.59 -20.74 -1.31
N TRP A 634 -28.50 -19.73 -2.18
CA TRP A 634 -27.28 -18.94 -2.34
C TRP A 634 -26.87 -18.26 -1.03
N HIS A 635 -27.84 -17.69 -0.30
CA HIS A 635 -27.56 -17.01 0.95
C HIS A 635 -27.07 -17.96 2.06
N ALA A 636 -27.59 -19.19 2.10
CA ALA A 636 -27.19 -20.21 3.06
C ALA A 636 -25.68 -20.52 2.98
N LEU A 637 -25.06 -20.38 1.80
CA LEU A 637 -23.61 -20.54 1.64
C LEU A 637 -22.80 -19.63 2.57
N GLY A 638 -23.24 -18.38 2.77
CA GLY A 638 -22.56 -17.40 3.61
C GLY A 638 -22.42 -17.79 5.08
N SER A 639 -23.27 -18.73 5.54
CA SER A 639 -23.29 -19.24 6.92
C SER A 639 -22.43 -20.50 7.13
N LEU A 640 -21.93 -21.11 6.05
CA LEU A 640 -21.14 -22.33 6.13
C LEU A 640 -19.67 -22.00 6.48
N PRO A 641 -18.95 -22.90 7.18
CA PRO A 641 -17.52 -22.79 7.36
C PRO A 641 -16.81 -22.64 6.02
N PHE A 642 -15.83 -21.75 5.94
CA PHE A 642 -15.15 -21.44 4.69
C PHE A 642 -13.65 -21.19 4.94
N PRO A 643 -12.75 -21.83 4.18
CA PRO A 643 -13.00 -22.85 3.17
C PRO A 643 -13.44 -24.19 3.79
N SER A 644 -14.39 -24.92 3.17
CA SER A 644 -14.76 -26.28 3.63
C SER A 644 -15.44 -27.13 2.55
N GLU A 645 -15.37 -28.45 2.71
CA GLU A 645 -16.14 -29.39 1.88
C GLU A 645 -17.65 -29.22 2.05
N ALA A 646 -18.12 -28.81 3.23
CA ALA A 646 -19.54 -28.53 3.47
C ALA A 646 -20.04 -27.39 2.58
N TYR A 647 -19.23 -26.32 2.47
CA TYR A 647 -19.49 -25.22 1.55
C TYR A 647 -19.45 -25.70 0.09
N ASN A 648 -18.39 -26.41 -0.32
CA ASN A 648 -18.26 -26.87 -1.72
C ASN A 648 -19.37 -27.85 -2.13
N ALA A 649 -19.82 -28.71 -1.21
CA ALA A 649 -20.96 -29.60 -1.45
C ALA A 649 -22.27 -28.82 -1.64
N ALA A 650 -22.56 -27.83 -0.79
CA ALA A 650 -23.75 -26.99 -0.93
C ALA A 650 -23.71 -26.15 -2.22
N LEU A 651 -22.56 -25.58 -2.57
CA LEU A 651 -22.38 -24.88 -3.83
C LEU A 651 -22.56 -25.82 -5.02
N GLN A 652 -22.07 -27.06 -4.94
CA GLN A 652 -22.29 -28.06 -5.97
C GLN A 652 -23.79 -28.35 -6.14
N ASP A 653 -24.53 -28.57 -5.08
CA ASP A 653 -25.98 -28.82 -5.13
C ASP A 653 -26.74 -27.69 -5.84
N ILE A 654 -26.37 -26.43 -5.56
CA ILE A 654 -26.92 -25.24 -6.24
C ILE A 654 -26.55 -25.26 -7.73
N THR A 655 -25.27 -25.46 -8.05
CA THR A 655 -24.80 -25.43 -9.44
C THR A 655 -25.36 -26.57 -10.29
N THR A 656 -25.52 -27.77 -9.75
CA THR A 656 -26.11 -28.91 -10.43
C THR A 656 -27.57 -28.64 -10.83
N ARG A 657 -28.33 -27.87 -10.05
CA ARG A 657 -29.74 -27.54 -10.38
C ARG A 657 -29.92 -26.67 -11.61
N PHE A 658 -28.92 -25.87 -12.00
CA PHE A 658 -29.00 -25.05 -13.20
C PHE A 658 -28.08 -25.56 -14.33
N ALA A 659 -26.91 -26.09 -14.02
CA ALA A 659 -25.97 -26.54 -15.05
C ALA A 659 -26.10 -28.03 -15.41
N GLY A 660 -26.73 -28.82 -14.53
CA GLY A 660 -26.89 -30.24 -14.74
C GLY A 660 -27.79 -30.59 -15.92
N ARG A 661 -27.59 -31.78 -16.46
CA ARG A 661 -28.40 -32.32 -17.55
C ARG A 661 -29.89 -32.30 -17.21
N ASN A 662 -30.72 -31.84 -18.14
CA ASN A 662 -32.17 -31.69 -17.98
C ASN A 662 -32.61 -30.69 -16.90
N ALA A 663 -31.77 -29.72 -16.49
CA ALA A 663 -32.15 -28.64 -15.58
C ALA A 663 -33.36 -27.81 -16.07
N ALA A 664 -33.58 -27.72 -17.39
CA ALA A 664 -34.74 -27.08 -17.99
C ALA A 664 -35.31 -27.92 -19.15
N PRO A 665 -36.14 -28.94 -18.89
CA PRO A 665 -36.59 -29.92 -19.90
C PRO A 665 -37.32 -29.35 -21.12
N GLY A 666 -37.85 -28.12 -21.02
CA GLY A 666 -38.52 -27.43 -22.13
C GLY A 666 -37.59 -26.63 -23.07
N LYS A 667 -36.27 -26.65 -22.82
CA LYS A 667 -35.25 -25.94 -23.61
C LYS A 667 -34.44 -26.93 -24.46
N PRO A 668 -33.69 -26.46 -25.49
CA PRO A 668 -32.79 -27.33 -26.26
C PRO A 668 -31.89 -28.18 -25.36
N ASN A 669 -31.82 -29.49 -25.65
CA ASN A 669 -31.11 -30.53 -24.88
C ASN A 669 -31.51 -30.63 -23.38
N GLY A 670 -32.61 -29.99 -22.97
CA GLY A 670 -32.97 -29.88 -21.56
C GLY A 670 -32.03 -28.98 -20.74
N SER A 671 -31.11 -28.25 -21.37
CA SER A 671 -30.17 -27.36 -20.68
C SER A 671 -30.82 -26.04 -20.31
N SER A 672 -30.50 -25.47 -19.14
CA SER A 672 -30.96 -24.12 -18.78
C SER A 672 -30.03 -23.01 -19.28
N LEU A 673 -29.03 -23.33 -20.12
CA LEU A 673 -28.15 -22.34 -20.73
C LEU A 673 -28.98 -21.24 -21.40
N GLY A 674 -28.78 -20.00 -20.95
CA GLY A 674 -29.28 -18.83 -21.64
C GLY A 674 -28.38 -18.52 -22.84
N GLN A 675 -27.10 -18.31 -22.56
CA GLN A 675 -26.08 -18.00 -23.54
C GLN A 675 -24.68 -18.44 -23.06
N LEU A 676 -23.78 -18.69 -24.02
CA LEU A 676 -22.35 -18.75 -23.80
C LEU A 676 -21.73 -17.49 -24.38
N ARG A 677 -20.85 -16.84 -23.62
CA ARG A 677 -20.13 -15.64 -24.07
C ARG A 677 -18.63 -15.84 -24.03
N THR A 678 -17.94 -15.29 -25.00
CA THR A 678 -16.49 -15.27 -25.03
C THR A 678 -16.00 -13.83 -25.06
N ASN A 679 -14.86 -13.57 -24.43
CA ASN A 679 -14.18 -12.28 -24.49
C ASN A 679 -12.74 -12.55 -24.84
N GLU A 680 -12.21 -11.98 -25.92
CA GLU A 680 -10.80 -12.20 -26.25
C GLU A 680 -10.15 -11.06 -27.02
N ILE A 681 -8.85 -10.89 -26.74
CA ILE A 681 -7.90 -10.15 -27.59
C ILE A 681 -6.71 -11.03 -27.96
N ALA A 682 -6.60 -12.20 -27.34
CA ALA A 682 -5.51 -13.15 -27.56
C ALA A 682 -5.48 -13.70 -28.99
N LEU A 683 -6.61 -13.68 -29.72
CA LEU A 683 -6.68 -14.18 -31.09
C LEU A 683 -6.39 -13.10 -32.12
N ALA A 684 -6.88 -11.87 -31.88
CA ALA A 684 -6.59 -10.68 -32.69
C ALA A 684 -6.97 -9.38 -31.95
N GLY A 685 -6.35 -8.27 -32.33
CA GLY A 685 -6.81 -6.93 -31.96
C GLY A 685 -7.81 -6.37 -32.97
N PRO A 686 -8.81 -5.56 -32.56
CA PRO A 686 -9.14 -5.16 -31.18
C PRO A 686 -9.82 -6.29 -30.36
N TRP A 687 -10.08 -6.08 -29.06
CA TRP A 687 -10.92 -7.01 -28.28
C TRP A 687 -12.25 -7.27 -28.97
N GLU A 688 -12.72 -8.50 -28.88
CA GLU A 688 -14.03 -8.91 -29.34
C GLU A 688 -14.74 -9.79 -28.30
N LEU A 689 -16.02 -9.51 -28.08
CA LEU A 689 -16.96 -10.41 -27.42
C LEU A 689 -17.87 -11.07 -28.45
N ARG A 690 -18.07 -12.38 -28.33
CA ARG A 690 -19.03 -13.16 -29.12
C ARG A 690 -20.03 -13.87 -28.22
N GLU A 691 -21.25 -14.05 -28.70
CA GLU A 691 -22.32 -14.76 -28.01
C GLU A 691 -22.75 -15.99 -28.80
N PHE A 692 -23.11 -17.05 -28.08
CA PHE A 692 -23.56 -18.32 -28.62
C PHE A 692 -24.78 -18.83 -27.86
N VAL A 693 -25.69 -19.49 -28.57
CA VAL A 693 -26.87 -20.14 -27.97
C VAL A 693 -27.02 -21.56 -28.49
N LEU A 694 -27.75 -22.40 -27.76
CA LEU A 694 -28.09 -23.74 -28.23
C LEU A 694 -29.09 -23.65 -29.38
N SER A 695 -28.73 -24.28 -30.49
CA SER A 695 -29.58 -24.44 -31.65
C SER A 695 -30.72 -25.42 -31.35
N PRO A 696 -32.00 -25.05 -31.49
CA PRO A 696 -33.10 -26.00 -31.36
C PRO A 696 -33.08 -27.11 -32.42
N ASP A 697 -32.41 -26.87 -33.56
CA ASP A 697 -32.39 -27.79 -34.70
C ASP A 697 -31.30 -28.85 -34.59
N THR A 698 -30.09 -28.44 -34.18
CA THR A 698 -28.92 -29.32 -34.08
C THR A 698 -28.60 -29.73 -32.65
N GLY A 699 -29.07 -28.97 -31.66
CA GLY A 699 -28.65 -29.08 -30.27
C GLY A 699 -27.22 -28.58 -30.00
N PHE A 700 -26.49 -28.08 -31.00
CA PHE A 700 -25.13 -27.56 -30.82
C PHE A 700 -25.14 -26.05 -30.63
N LEU A 701 -24.05 -25.50 -30.10
CA LEU A 701 -23.86 -24.06 -29.96
C LEU A 701 -23.67 -23.42 -31.34
N ARG A 702 -24.37 -22.31 -31.57
CA ARG A 702 -24.22 -21.50 -32.79
C ARG A 702 -23.98 -20.03 -32.44
N PRO A 703 -23.27 -19.25 -33.29
CA PRO A 703 -23.16 -17.81 -33.11
C PRO A 703 -24.53 -17.12 -33.02
N GLU A 704 -24.63 -16.13 -32.15
CA GLU A 704 -25.85 -15.37 -31.88
C GLU A 704 -25.53 -13.88 -31.69
N THR A 705 -26.54 -13.03 -31.87
CA THR A 705 -26.46 -11.60 -31.58
C THR A 705 -26.05 -11.30 -30.14
N VAL A 706 -25.21 -10.28 -29.95
CA VAL A 706 -24.79 -9.84 -28.62
C VAL A 706 -25.91 -9.03 -27.96
N LYS A 707 -26.52 -9.58 -26.89
CA LYS A 707 -27.69 -8.93 -26.28
C LYS A 707 -27.40 -7.49 -25.83
N LEU A 708 -28.41 -6.64 -26.08
CA LEU A 708 -28.43 -5.20 -25.81
C LEU A 708 -27.31 -4.37 -26.45
N THR A 709 -26.50 -4.94 -27.34
CA THR A 709 -25.38 -4.22 -27.94
C THR A 709 -25.64 -4.04 -29.43
N PRO A 710 -25.97 -2.82 -29.92
CA PRO A 710 -26.05 -2.61 -31.35
C PRO A 710 -24.66 -2.75 -31.98
N ASP A 711 -24.62 -2.95 -33.30
CA ASP A 711 -23.38 -2.96 -34.04
C ASP A 711 -22.61 -1.64 -33.83
N LEU A 712 -21.30 -1.75 -33.62
CA LEU A 712 -20.43 -0.61 -33.35
C LEU A 712 -20.49 0.46 -34.46
N GLY A 713 -20.81 0.08 -35.69
CA GLY A 713 -20.98 1.01 -36.81
C GLY A 713 -22.08 2.04 -36.62
N PHE A 714 -22.97 1.88 -35.64
CA PHE A 714 -23.98 2.88 -35.28
C PHE A 714 -23.50 3.95 -34.30
N ASP A 715 -22.30 3.83 -33.74
CA ASP A 715 -21.75 4.89 -32.89
C ASP A 715 -21.57 6.18 -33.71
N GLY A 716 -21.87 7.33 -33.12
CA GLY A 716 -21.89 8.63 -33.80
C GLY A 716 -23.07 8.84 -34.76
N SER A 717 -23.95 7.85 -34.96
CA SER A 717 -25.00 7.93 -35.99
C SER A 717 -26.32 8.55 -35.50
N PRO A 718 -27.10 9.21 -36.39
CA PRO A 718 -28.46 9.64 -36.07
C PRO A 718 -29.39 8.49 -35.66
N THR A 719 -29.19 7.29 -36.21
CA THR A 719 -29.99 6.09 -35.87
C THR A 719 -29.81 5.69 -34.42
N LEU A 720 -28.58 5.78 -33.88
CA LEU A 720 -28.34 5.56 -32.46
C LEU A 720 -29.02 6.63 -31.60
N ALA A 721 -28.90 7.91 -31.99
CA ALA A 721 -29.56 9.01 -31.27
C ALA A 721 -31.09 8.82 -31.23
N ASP A 722 -31.70 8.46 -32.36
CA ASP A 722 -33.12 8.13 -32.46
C ASP A 722 -33.50 6.97 -31.53
N PHE A 723 -32.70 5.90 -31.51
CA PHE A 723 -32.94 4.75 -30.63
C PHE A 723 -32.92 5.17 -29.16
N VAL A 724 -31.86 5.87 -28.73
CA VAL A 724 -31.70 6.31 -27.34
C VAL A 724 -32.84 7.24 -26.93
N ASN A 725 -33.19 8.21 -27.77
CA ASN A 725 -34.25 9.18 -27.48
C ASN A 725 -35.64 8.52 -27.45
N GLN A 726 -35.93 7.60 -28.38
CA GLN A 726 -37.22 6.88 -28.41
C GLN A 726 -37.40 5.94 -27.22
N ASN A 727 -36.30 5.44 -26.65
CA ASN A 727 -36.30 4.49 -25.54
C ASN A 727 -35.82 5.12 -24.22
N GLU A 728 -35.72 6.45 -24.12
CA GLU A 728 -35.09 7.15 -23.01
C GLU A 728 -35.60 6.67 -21.64
N ALA A 729 -36.93 6.62 -21.45
CA ALA A 729 -37.54 6.19 -20.20
C ALA A 729 -37.24 4.72 -19.87
N ALA A 730 -37.25 3.84 -20.87
CA ALA A 730 -36.94 2.42 -20.69
C ALA A 730 -35.44 2.19 -20.43
N ILE A 731 -34.57 3.02 -21.00
CA ILE A 731 -33.13 2.98 -20.78
C ILE A 731 -32.78 3.43 -19.36
N ILE A 732 -33.33 4.57 -18.92
CA ILE A 732 -33.13 5.08 -17.56
C ILE A 732 -33.62 4.07 -16.52
N ALA A 733 -34.73 3.38 -16.83
CA ALA A 733 -35.26 2.32 -15.98
C ALA A 733 -34.53 0.96 -16.12
N GLU A 734 -33.56 0.83 -17.02
CA GLU A 734 -32.84 -0.43 -17.34
C GLU A 734 -33.77 -1.58 -17.78
N GLN A 735 -34.83 -1.25 -18.52
CA GLN A 735 -35.86 -2.18 -19.03
C GLN A 735 -35.94 -2.25 -20.55
N HIS A 736 -35.06 -1.55 -21.25
CA HIS A 736 -35.03 -1.52 -22.70
C HIS A 736 -34.50 -2.84 -23.31
N THR A 737 -34.81 -3.05 -24.58
CA THR A 737 -34.23 -4.10 -25.42
C THR A 737 -33.70 -3.48 -26.69
N VAL A 738 -32.51 -3.90 -27.14
CA VAL A 738 -32.03 -3.57 -28.48
C VAL A 738 -32.58 -4.62 -29.45
N PRO A 739 -33.41 -4.23 -30.44
CA PRO A 739 -34.02 -5.18 -31.36
C PRO A 739 -33.05 -5.62 -32.46
N ASP A 740 -33.30 -6.79 -33.05
CA ASP A 740 -32.54 -7.28 -34.22
C ASP A 740 -32.54 -6.27 -35.37
N THR A 741 -33.69 -5.59 -35.58
CA THR A 741 -33.82 -4.53 -36.58
C THR A 741 -34.34 -3.23 -35.96
N PHE A 742 -33.78 -2.10 -36.37
CA PHE A 742 -34.27 -0.76 -36.04
C PHE A 742 -34.32 0.10 -37.32
N GLN A 743 -35.43 0.82 -37.51
CA GLN A 743 -35.67 1.60 -38.74
C GLN A 743 -35.54 0.78 -40.05
N GLY A 744 -35.85 -0.52 -40.01
CA GLY A 744 -35.83 -1.41 -41.17
C GLY A 744 -34.45 -2.00 -41.52
N ASN A 745 -33.41 -1.67 -40.76
CA ASN A 745 -32.06 -2.20 -40.95
C ASN A 745 -31.68 -3.13 -39.78
N PRO A 746 -30.80 -4.11 -39.99
CA PRO A 746 -30.15 -4.81 -38.89
C PRO A 746 -29.49 -3.81 -37.93
N PHE A 747 -29.63 -4.05 -36.63
CA PHE A 747 -29.20 -3.12 -35.59
C PHE A 747 -28.43 -3.83 -34.47
N LEU A 748 -28.96 -4.93 -33.92
CA LEU A 748 -28.28 -5.73 -32.89
C LEU A 748 -27.03 -6.40 -33.45
N GLY A 749 -25.87 -6.17 -32.85
CA GLY A 749 -24.57 -6.59 -33.36
C GLY A 749 -24.36 -8.10 -33.32
N GLY A 750 -23.61 -8.63 -34.29
CA GLY A 750 -23.20 -10.03 -34.33
C GLY A 750 -22.01 -10.36 -33.41
N SER A 751 -21.21 -9.36 -33.10
CA SER A 751 -20.14 -9.39 -32.09
C SER A 751 -19.95 -7.98 -31.52
N SER A 752 -19.14 -7.83 -30.48
CA SER A 752 -18.88 -6.52 -29.86
C SER A 752 -17.38 -6.23 -29.82
N PHE A 753 -16.96 -5.17 -30.50
CA PHE A 753 -15.56 -4.68 -30.47
C PHE A 753 -15.41 -3.52 -29.48
N ASN A 754 -14.23 -3.41 -28.84
CA ASN A 754 -13.94 -2.36 -27.86
C ASN A 754 -12.73 -1.53 -28.26
N ASN A 755 -13.02 -0.63 -29.19
CA ASN A 755 -12.34 0.64 -29.37
C ASN A 755 -13.28 1.81 -28.98
N LEU A 756 -14.38 1.49 -28.27
CA LEU A 756 -15.43 2.43 -27.93
C LEU A 756 -15.02 3.21 -26.69
N THR A 757 -14.95 4.53 -26.81
CA THR A 757 -14.77 5.42 -25.65
C THR A 757 -16.04 5.47 -24.80
N ALA A 758 -17.16 5.71 -25.47
CA ALA A 758 -18.52 5.74 -24.94
C ALA A 758 -19.50 5.73 -26.12
N TRP A 759 -20.68 5.15 -25.97
CA TRP A 759 -21.74 5.32 -26.96
C TRP A 759 -22.17 6.79 -27.01
N THR A 760 -21.97 7.44 -28.15
CA THR A 760 -22.29 8.87 -28.32
C THR A 760 -22.79 9.15 -29.73
N ALA A 761 -23.73 10.07 -29.87
CA ALA A 761 -24.19 10.53 -31.17
C ALA A 761 -24.72 11.97 -31.09
N PRO A 762 -24.46 12.81 -32.12
CA PRO A 762 -25.13 14.10 -32.23
C PRO A 762 -26.65 13.90 -32.21
N GLY A 763 -27.33 14.60 -31.29
CA GLY A 763 -28.80 14.56 -31.17
C GLY A 763 -29.34 13.70 -30.04
N ILE A 764 -28.51 12.99 -29.28
CA ILE A 764 -28.93 12.41 -27.99
C ILE A 764 -29.31 13.55 -27.04
N LEU A 765 -30.51 13.50 -26.48
CA LEU A 765 -31.10 14.59 -25.68
C LEU A 765 -30.79 14.48 -24.17
N ASN A 766 -30.55 13.26 -23.68
CA ASN A 766 -30.36 12.99 -22.26
C ASN A 766 -29.08 12.17 -22.01
N ASN A 767 -28.10 12.78 -21.34
CA ASN A 767 -26.82 12.14 -21.05
C ASN A 767 -26.97 10.96 -20.07
N GLU A 768 -27.96 10.97 -19.17
CA GLU A 768 -28.20 9.85 -18.25
C GLU A 768 -28.72 8.62 -19.00
N ALA A 769 -29.62 8.81 -19.97
CA ALA A 769 -30.07 7.71 -20.82
C ALA A 769 -28.89 7.14 -21.62
N ARG A 770 -28.03 8.00 -22.19
CA ARG A 770 -26.81 7.55 -22.86
C ARG A 770 -25.88 6.76 -21.92
N HIS A 771 -25.68 7.24 -20.69
CA HIS A 771 -24.86 6.54 -19.69
C HIS A 771 -25.39 5.14 -19.40
N LYS A 772 -26.68 5.06 -19.06
CA LYS A 772 -27.35 3.80 -18.76
C LYS A 772 -27.39 2.86 -19.95
N PHE A 773 -27.54 3.39 -21.16
CA PHE A 773 -27.42 2.62 -22.40
C PHE A 773 -26.00 2.05 -22.55
N SER A 774 -24.97 2.88 -22.39
CA SER A 774 -23.57 2.46 -22.51
C SER A 774 -23.22 1.35 -21.52
N LEU A 775 -23.58 1.51 -20.24
CA LEU A 775 -23.39 0.49 -19.20
C LEU A 775 -24.11 -0.83 -19.50
N ASN A 776 -25.20 -0.79 -20.26
CA ASN A 776 -25.97 -1.97 -20.63
C ASN A 776 -25.45 -2.69 -21.88
N THR A 777 -24.46 -2.13 -22.56
CA THR A 777 -23.83 -2.72 -23.75
C THR A 777 -22.50 -3.37 -23.37
N CYS A 778 -22.13 -4.43 -24.07
CA CYS A 778 -20.88 -5.15 -23.78
C CYS A 778 -19.65 -4.24 -23.94
N ASN A 779 -19.50 -3.56 -25.07
CA ASN A 779 -18.37 -2.66 -25.32
C ASN A 779 -18.44 -1.36 -24.50
N GLY A 780 -19.62 -0.86 -24.13
CA GLY A 780 -19.73 0.31 -23.25
C GLY A 780 -19.37 0.00 -21.80
N CYS A 781 -19.81 -1.14 -21.26
CA CYS A 781 -19.42 -1.59 -19.92
C CYS A 781 -17.91 -1.91 -19.82
N HIS A 782 -17.33 -2.39 -20.92
CA HIS A 782 -15.89 -2.57 -21.08
C HIS A 782 -15.17 -1.31 -21.63
N GLY A 783 -15.81 -0.14 -21.65
CA GLY A 783 -15.20 1.09 -22.14
C GLY A 783 -14.27 1.73 -21.09
N ALA A 784 -13.02 1.99 -21.48
CA ALA A 784 -12.01 2.55 -20.56
C ALA A 784 -12.42 3.91 -19.96
N GLN A 785 -13.20 4.71 -20.68
CA GLN A 785 -13.66 6.02 -20.23
C GLN A 785 -15.03 5.98 -19.55
N GLU A 786 -15.89 5.01 -19.89
CA GLU A 786 -17.21 4.86 -19.26
C GLU A 786 -17.13 4.20 -17.88
N THR A 787 -16.27 3.18 -17.72
CA THR A 787 -16.18 2.38 -16.49
C THR A 787 -14.77 2.25 -15.91
N GLY A 788 -13.75 2.78 -16.58
CA GLY A 788 -12.35 2.56 -16.19
C GLY A 788 -11.87 1.14 -16.45
N THR A 789 -12.66 0.29 -17.11
CA THR A 789 -12.29 -1.10 -17.42
C THR A 789 -11.83 -1.18 -18.85
N GLY A 790 -10.53 -1.27 -19.10
CA GLY A 790 -10.02 -1.30 -20.49
C GLY A 790 -10.15 -2.65 -21.20
N PHE A 791 -10.42 -3.76 -20.49
CA PHE A 791 -10.44 -5.08 -21.13
C PHE A 791 -11.39 -6.11 -20.49
N LEU A 792 -11.11 -6.65 -19.32
CA LEU A 792 -11.95 -7.68 -18.68
C LEU A 792 -12.44 -7.25 -17.29
N HIS A 793 -13.67 -7.64 -16.97
CA HIS A 793 -14.19 -7.56 -15.60
C HIS A 793 -13.67 -8.68 -14.71
N VAL A 794 -13.31 -9.83 -15.30
CA VAL A 794 -12.70 -10.98 -14.62
C VAL A 794 -11.43 -11.35 -15.37
N ASN A 795 -10.27 -11.06 -14.78
CA ASN A 795 -9.00 -11.34 -15.45
C ASN A 795 -8.65 -12.83 -15.38
N PRO A 796 -7.98 -13.38 -16.41
CA PRO A 796 -7.39 -14.70 -16.35
C PRO A 796 -6.43 -14.82 -15.17
N ARG A 797 -6.36 -16.00 -14.56
CA ARG A 797 -5.54 -16.26 -13.37
C ARG A 797 -4.50 -17.35 -13.65
N SER A 798 -3.40 -17.30 -12.93
CA SER A 798 -2.46 -18.42 -12.84
C SER A 798 -2.86 -19.36 -11.70
N LEU A 799 -2.44 -20.63 -11.77
CA LEU A 799 -2.66 -21.57 -10.66
C LEU A 799 -2.10 -21.03 -9.34
N GLY A 800 -2.77 -21.30 -8.23
CA GLY A 800 -2.46 -20.78 -6.90
C GLY A 800 -2.78 -19.30 -6.68
N ASN A 801 -3.41 -18.62 -7.65
CA ASN A 801 -3.85 -17.23 -7.53
C ASN A 801 -5.32 -17.10 -7.95
N GLU A 802 -6.09 -16.32 -7.20
CA GLU A 802 -7.46 -16.00 -7.57
C GLU A 802 -7.51 -15.05 -8.78
N ALA A 803 -8.64 -15.04 -9.50
CA ALA A 803 -8.88 -14.03 -10.52
C ALA A 803 -8.98 -12.62 -9.91
N SER A 804 -8.35 -11.63 -10.55
CA SER A 804 -8.53 -10.23 -10.21
C SER A 804 -9.75 -9.66 -10.93
N LEU A 805 -10.47 -8.75 -10.26
CA LEU A 805 -11.69 -8.13 -10.79
C LEU A 805 -11.43 -6.66 -11.13
N SER A 806 -12.15 -6.12 -12.11
CA SER A 806 -11.98 -4.71 -12.48
C SER A 806 -12.54 -3.74 -11.42
N GLY A 807 -12.15 -2.47 -11.50
CA GLY A 807 -12.67 -1.41 -10.63
C GLY A 807 -14.18 -1.23 -10.73
N PHE A 808 -14.77 -1.46 -11.92
CA PHE A 808 -16.24 -1.48 -12.09
C PHE A 808 -16.93 -2.50 -11.15
N MET A 809 -16.34 -3.69 -11.02
CA MET A 809 -16.87 -4.76 -10.18
C MET A 809 -16.72 -4.43 -8.69
N THR A 810 -15.58 -3.85 -8.29
CA THR A 810 -15.16 -3.76 -6.88
C THR A 810 -15.33 -2.38 -6.26
N GLY A 811 -15.49 -1.33 -7.06
CA GLY A 811 -15.58 0.06 -6.63
C GLY A 811 -14.59 0.95 -7.39
N ILE A 812 -15.11 1.89 -8.19
CA ILE A 812 -14.31 2.91 -8.88
C ILE A 812 -15.13 4.20 -9.03
N THR A 813 -14.45 5.34 -9.06
CA THR A 813 -15.05 6.62 -9.49
C THR A 813 -14.37 7.08 -10.76
N VAL A 814 -15.14 7.29 -11.82
CA VAL A 814 -14.66 7.76 -13.14
C VAL A 814 -15.44 9.01 -13.55
N GLY A 815 -14.86 9.89 -14.35
CA GLY A 815 -15.61 11.01 -14.93
C GLY A 815 -16.46 10.54 -16.10
N ASP A 816 -17.73 10.95 -16.17
CA ASP A 816 -18.59 10.70 -17.32
C ASP A 816 -17.91 11.25 -18.59
N PRO A 817 -17.74 10.44 -19.65
CA PRO A 817 -16.95 10.84 -20.82
C PRO A 817 -17.56 12.00 -21.62
N VAL A 818 -18.84 12.33 -21.39
CA VAL A 818 -19.54 13.42 -22.06
C VAL A 818 -19.68 14.64 -21.15
N SER A 819 -20.09 14.46 -19.89
CA SER A 819 -20.34 15.59 -18.98
C SER A 819 -19.19 15.91 -18.03
N GLY A 820 -18.21 15.01 -17.84
CA GLY A 820 -17.14 15.13 -16.84
C GLY A 820 -17.58 14.85 -15.39
N GLU A 821 -18.88 14.82 -15.13
CA GLU A 821 -19.47 14.50 -13.82
C GLU A 821 -18.96 13.17 -13.25
N PRO A 822 -18.58 13.10 -11.97
CA PRO A 822 -18.09 11.87 -11.37
C PRO A 822 -19.19 10.82 -11.26
N ARG A 823 -18.89 9.60 -11.72
CA ARG A 823 -19.71 8.38 -11.64
C ARG A 823 -19.03 7.38 -10.73
N THR A 824 -19.69 6.99 -9.64
CA THR A 824 -19.21 5.91 -8.77
C THR A 824 -19.89 4.60 -9.14
N LEU A 825 -19.09 3.60 -9.47
CA LEU A 825 -19.52 2.29 -9.95
C LEU A 825 -19.04 1.21 -8.97
N ASN A 826 -19.94 0.33 -8.54
CA ASN A 826 -19.59 -0.84 -7.74
C ASN A 826 -20.64 -1.93 -7.95
N ASP A 827 -20.40 -2.78 -8.95
CA ASP A 827 -21.39 -3.75 -9.39
C ASP A 827 -21.65 -4.85 -8.35
N LEU A 828 -20.60 -5.34 -7.69
CA LEU A 828 -20.75 -6.36 -6.64
C LEU A 828 -21.52 -5.83 -5.42
N ARG A 829 -21.27 -4.59 -5.00
CA ARG A 829 -22.07 -3.94 -3.95
C ARG A 829 -23.54 -3.82 -4.35
N ARG A 830 -23.82 -3.46 -5.62
CA ARG A 830 -25.19 -3.35 -6.12
C ARG A 830 -25.91 -4.71 -6.06
N ARG A 831 -25.24 -5.79 -6.48
CA ARG A 831 -25.76 -7.17 -6.39
C ARG A 831 -25.95 -7.61 -4.93
N ASN A 832 -25.03 -7.26 -4.05
CA ASN A 832 -25.10 -7.58 -2.62
C ASN A 832 -26.34 -6.94 -1.98
N GLN A 833 -26.60 -5.66 -2.27
CA GLN A 833 -27.78 -4.97 -1.79
C GLN A 833 -29.08 -5.61 -2.30
N ASP A 834 -29.13 -6.05 -3.56
CA ASP A 834 -30.31 -6.72 -4.11
C ASP A 834 -30.56 -8.10 -3.47
N LEU A 835 -29.53 -8.94 -3.31
CA LEU A 835 -29.66 -10.23 -2.61
C LEU A 835 -30.03 -10.01 -1.14
N THR A 836 -29.40 -9.04 -0.46
CA THR A 836 -29.74 -8.65 0.91
C THR A 836 -31.21 -8.27 1.02
N ALA A 837 -31.72 -7.46 0.09
CA ALA A 837 -33.13 -7.09 0.09
C ALA A 837 -34.05 -8.30 -0.13
N LEU A 838 -33.64 -9.33 -0.87
CA LEU A 838 -34.41 -10.58 -1.03
C LEU A 838 -34.45 -11.41 0.26
N VAL A 839 -33.32 -11.59 0.95
CA VAL A 839 -33.16 -12.59 2.02
C VAL A 839 -33.20 -12.03 3.44
N CYS A 840 -32.93 -10.73 3.63
CA CYS A 840 -32.77 -10.10 4.95
C CYS A 840 -33.94 -9.23 5.41
N GLU A 841 -34.80 -8.80 4.51
CA GLU A 841 -36.05 -8.10 4.87
C GLU A 841 -37.03 -9.10 5.50
N PRO A 842 -37.69 -8.78 6.64
CA PRO A 842 -38.66 -9.70 7.21
C PRO A 842 -39.81 -9.92 6.21
N ALA A 843 -40.17 -11.19 5.97
CA ALA A 843 -41.47 -11.51 5.40
C ALA A 843 -42.53 -10.77 6.25
N PRO A 844 -43.44 -9.98 5.66
CA PRO A 844 -44.38 -9.18 6.43
C PRO A 844 -45.13 -10.08 7.41
N THR A 845 -44.86 -9.91 8.70
CA THR A 845 -45.48 -10.75 9.73
C THR A 845 -46.98 -10.51 9.72
N PHE A 846 -47.77 -11.58 9.88
CA PHE A 846 -49.23 -11.51 9.98
C PHE A 846 -49.73 -10.51 11.04
N ALA A 847 -48.88 -10.10 11.98
CA ALA A 847 -49.15 -9.07 12.98
C ALA A 847 -49.15 -7.64 12.42
N ALA A 848 -48.25 -7.30 11.48
CA ALA A 848 -48.21 -5.97 10.84
C ALA A 848 -49.44 -5.72 9.93
N LEU A 849 -49.96 -6.78 9.31
CA LEU A 849 -51.20 -6.75 8.51
C LEU A 849 -52.47 -6.47 9.33
N ARG A 850 -52.44 -6.69 10.66
CA ARG A 850 -53.58 -6.40 11.57
C ARG A 850 -53.50 -5.03 12.24
N ALA A 851 -52.36 -4.34 12.19
CA ALA A 851 -52.14 -3.08 12.91
C ALA A 851 -52.21 -1.82 12.02
N ALA A 852 -52.19 -1.96 10.70
CA ALA A 852 -52.30 -0.81 9.79
C ALA A 852 -53.77 -0.33 9.67
N PRO A 853 -54.10 0.92 10.05
CA PRO A 853 -55.40 1.49 9.71
C PRO A 853 -55.42 1.76 8.20
N THR A 854 -56.46 1.28 7.53
CA THR A 854 -56.71 1.29 6.08
C THR A 854 -55.95 0.22 5.27
N GLY A 855 -56.71 -0.70 4.65
CA GLY A 855 -56.17 -1.81 3.85
C GLY A 855 -55.43 -1.42 2.56
N GLY A 856 -55.23 -0.12 2.28
CA GLY A 856 -54.52 0.37 1.10
C GLY A 856 -53.00 0.35 1.24
N ALA A 857 -52.45 0.70 2.42
CA ALA A 857 -51.00 0.80 2.61
C ALA A 857 -50.30 -0.57 2.68
N ALA A 858 -50.91 -1.54 3.38
CA ALA A 858 -50.39 -2.90 3.46
C ALA A 858 -50.47 -3.63 2.10
N ALA A 859 -51.54 -3.39 1.33
CA ALA A 859 -51.68 -3.93 -0.02
C ALA A 859 -50.66 -3.30 -1.00
N ALA A 860 -50.39 -2.00 -0.89
CA ALA A 860 -49.36 -1.32 -1.70
C ALA A 860 -47.94 -1.81 -1.37
N ALA A 861 -47.62 -2.01 -0.09
CA ALA A 861 -46.33 -2.56 0.35
C ALA A 861 -46.15 -4.03 -0.11
N ALA A 862 -47.20 -4.86 0.00
CA ALA A 862 -47.19 -6.23 -0.51
C ALA A 862 -47.05 -6.29 -2.04
N ALA A 863 -47.73 -5.39 -2.77
CA ALA A 863 -47.59 -5.27 -4.22
C ALA A 863 -46.18 -4.81 -4.63
N SER A 864 -45.56 -3.91 -3.85
CA SER A 864 -44.17 -3.47 -4.07
C SER A 864 -43.16 -4.60 -3.83
N ARG A 865 -43.34 -5.41 -2.76
CA ARG A 865 -42.49 -6.58 -2.50
C ARG A 865 -42.63 -7.65 -3.57
N SER A 866 -43.87 -7.97 -3.98
CA SER A 866 -44.12 -8.92 -5.07
C SER A 866 -43.49 -8.45 -6.38
N ALA A 867 -43.60 -7.16 -6.73
CA ALA A 867 -42.93 -6.61 -7.90
C ALA A 867 -41.40 -6.76 -7.82
N PHE A 868 -40.80 -6.51 -6.65
CA PHE A 868 -39.36 -6.68 -6.40
C PHE A 868 -38.90 -8.15 -6.47
N ILE A 869 -39.69 -9.10 -5.97
CA ILE A 869 -39.35 -10.53 -6.08
C ILE A 869 -39.42 -10.96 -7.55
N ARG A 870 -40.42 -10.49 -8.30
CA ARG A 870 -40.61 -10.88 -9.70
C ARG A 870 -39.57 -10.33 -10.66
N ARG A 871 -38.92 -9.22 -10.32
CA ARG A 871 -37.97 -8.54 -11.20
C ARG A 871 -36.83 -7.90 -10.41
N GLY A 872 -35.61 -8.23 -10.80
CA GLY A 872 -34.43 -7.67 -10.19
C GLY A 872 -34.15 -6.23 -10.61
N ILE A 873 -33.08 -5.69 -10.05
CA ILE A 873 -32.69 -4.27 -10.17
C ILE A 873 -32.30 -3.83 -11.58
N GLY A 874 -32.34 -4.71 -12.57
CA GLY A 874 -32.05 -4.38 -13.97
C GLY A 874 -30.73 -4.95 -14.46
N ARG A 875 -30.50 -4.85 -15.76
CA ARG A 875 -29.31 -5.41 -16.40
C ARG A 875 -28.17 -4.39 -16.28
N VAL A 876 -27.03 -4.84 -15.78
CA VAL A 876 -25.72 -4.38 -16.27
C VAL A 876 -25.03 -5.64 -16.77
N HIS A 877 -24.66 -5.61 -18.04
CA HIS A 877 -24.65 -6.82 -18.86
C HIS A 877 -23.49 -7.77 -18.58
#